data_AF-A0A1Z4QG26-F1
#
_entry.id   AF-A0A1Z4QG26-F1
#
_cell.length_a   1.000
_cell.length_b   1.000
_cell.length_c   1.000
_cell.angle_alpha   90.00
_cell.angle_beta   90.00
_cell.angle_gamma   90.00
#
_symmetry.space_group_name_H-M   'P 1'
#
loop_
_entity.id
_entity.type
_entity.pdbx_description
1 polymer ?
#
loop_
_entity_poly.entity_id
_entity_poly.type
_entity_poly.pdbx_seq_one_letter_code
_entity_poly.pdbx_strand_id
1 'polypeptide(L)'
;MRILKIQTLRGPNYWSIRRHKLIVMRLDLENLAETPSNEIPGFYEGLVEALPSLEGHYCSPGCRGGFLMRVREGTMMGHIVEHVALELQELAGMHVGFGRTRETATPGIYQVVIEYLNEEAGRYAGRAAVRLCQSIVDRGRYPKAELEQDIQDLKDFCRDASLGPSTEAIVKEAEKRGIPWMPLAARFLIQLGYGVNQKRMQATMTDNTGILGVELACDKEATKRILAATGVPVPRGTVINFLDDLEEAIEQVGGYPIVTKPLDGNHGRGITIDIRTWEEAEAGYEAARQVSRSIIVERYYVGRDHRVLVVDGKVVAVAERVPAHVIGNGRSSIAELIEETNQDPNRGEGHDNVLTKIELDRTSYQLLERQGYTLNSVPPKGTICYLRATANLSTGGSAVDRTDEIHPENVWLAQRVVKIIGLDIAGLDIVTTDISRPLREVDGVIVEVNAAPGFRMHVAPSQGIPRNVAGAVMDMLFPNEQSSQIPILSVTGTNGKTTTTRLLAHIYKQTGKVVGYTTTDGTYIGDYLVEAGDNTGPQSAHVILQDPTVEVAVLESARGGILRSGLGFEAANVGVVLNVAADHLGIGDIDTIEQLANLKSVVAEAVFPDGYAVLNADDHRVAAMSEKTKANIAYFTMNPDSELVRKHIQKGGVAAVYENGYLSIVKGDWTHRIERAENIPLTMGGRAPFMIANALAASLAAFVQNVTIEQIRAGLRTFRASVSQTPGRMNLFNLGKFHALVDYAHNPASYEAVGSFVRNWTNGQRIGVVGGPGDRRDEDFITLGKLAADIFDYIIIKEDDDTRGRPRGSAAALITKGITQVKPNCRFESILDETQAINKGLDTAPDNSLVVILPESVNRAIKLIRARGVVNEEIQAQNPSTAIADSQNGTTPSSVVNTFL
;
A
#
# COMPACT_ATOMS: atom_id res chain seq x y z
N MET A 1 5.30 -23.46 -25.08
CA MET A 1 5.04 -22.12 -24.50
C MET A 1 6.08 -21.79 -23.45
N ARG A 2 6.56 -20.53 -23.42
CA ARG A 2 7.59 -20.07 -22.48
C ARG A 2 7.19 -18.80 -21.75
N ILE A 3 7.23 -18.83 -20.43
CA ILE A 3 7.04 -17.62 -19.61
C ILE A 3 8.32 -16.78 -19.67
N LEU A 4 8.22 -15.58 -20.25
CA LEU A 4 9.35 -14.65 -20.37
C LEU A 4 9.50 -13.80 -19.12
N LYS A 5 8.39 -13.41 -18.48
CA LYS A 5 8.38 -12.53 -17.31
C LYS A 5 7.06 -12.63 -16.56
N ILE A 6 7.10 -12.52 -15.23
CA ILE A 6 5.91 -12.34 -14.38
C ILE A 6 6.10 -11.10 -13.50
N GLN A 7 5.13 -10.19 -13.54
CA GLN A 7 5.10 -8.97 -12.75
C GLN A 7 3.86 -8.93 -11.86
N THR A 8 3.96 -8.23 -10.73
CA THR A 8 2.84 -8.01 -9.81
C THR A 8 2.56 -6.52 -9.70
N LEU A 9 1.30 -6.16 -9.91
CA LEU A 9 0.76 -4.82 -9.72
C LEU A 9 -0.01 -4.78 -8.39
N ARG A 10 0.10 -3.67 -7.64
CA ARG A 10 -0.47 -3.52 -6.28
C ARG A 10 -1.35 -2.27 -6.09
N GLY A 11 -1.51 -1.47 -7.14
CA GLY A 11 -2.29 -0.22 -7.13
C GLY A 11 -2.91 0.04 -8.50
N PRO A 12 -3.55 1.22 -8.69
CA PRO A 12 -4.01 1.67 -9.99
C PRO A 12 -2.91 1.54 -11.04
N ASN A 13 -3.27 1.00 -12.20
CA ASN A 13 -2.29 0.58 -13.19
C ASN A 13 -2.84 0.69 -14.62
N TYR A 14 -1.97 0.41 -15.59
CA TYR A 14 -2.28 0.51 -17.02
C TYR A 14 -3.47 -0.36 -17.48
N TRP A 15 -3.69 -1.50 -16.81
CA TRP A 15 -4.73 -2.46 -17.20
C TRP A 15 -6.07 -2.13 -16.57
N SER A 16 -6.06 -1.60 -15.34
CA SER A 16 -7.25 -1.21 -14.61
C SER A 16 -6.95 -0.17 -13.54
N ILE A 17 -7.82 0.84 -13.47
CA ILE A 17 -7.82 1.83 -12.38
C ILE A 17 -8.49 1.26 -11.13
N ARG A 18 -9.42 0.30 -11.26
CA ARG A 18 -10.20 -0.24 -10.13
C ARG A 18 -9.69 -1.58 -9.60
N ARG A 19 -8.96 -2.33 -10.44
CA ARG A 19 -8.40 -3.64 -10.08
C ARG A 19 -6.92 -3.45 -9.84
N HIS A 20 -6.55 -3.35 -8.56
CA HIS A 20 -5.19 -3.00 -8.13
C HIS A 20 -4.25 -4.21 -8.08
N LYS A 21 -4.81 -5.39 -7.78
CA LYS A 21 -4.08 -6.64 -7.57
C LYS A 21 -4.09 -7.49 -8.84
N LEU A 22 -3.13 -7.25 -9.73
CA LEU A 22 -3.00 -7.97 -11.00
C LEU A 22 -1.62 -8.61 -11.17
N ILE A 23 -1.59 -9.85 -11.65
CA ILE A 23 -0.39 -10.48 -12.20
C ILE A 23 -0.37 -10.21 -13.69
N VAL A 24 0.78 -9.78 -14.21
CA VAL A 24 1.02 -9.56 -15.64
C VAL A 24 2.11 -10.53 -16.10
N MET A 25 1.72 -11.50 -16.91
CA MET A 25 2.60 -12.54 -17.42
C MET A 25 2.88 -12.31 -18.91
N ARG A 26 4.15 -12.15 -19.26
CA ARG A 26 4.60 -12.12 -20.65
C ARG A 26 4.87 -13.55 -21.11
N LEU A 27 4.04 -14.04 -22.02
CA LEU A 27 4.01 -15.44 -22.47
C LEU A 27 4.35 -15.52 -23.96
N ASP A 28 5.38 -16.29 -24.29
CA ASP A 28 5.72 -16.67 -25.67
C ASP A 28 4.98 -17.96 -26.01
N LEU A 29 4.12 -17.92 -27.02
CA LEU A 29 3.37 -19.10 -27.48
C LEU A 29 4.23 -20.08 -28.27
N GLU A 30 5.44 -19.68 -28.69
CA GLU A 30 6.36 -20.48 -29.48
C GLU A 30 5.67 -21.06 -30.74
N ASN A 31 5.67 -22.38 -30.89
CA ASN A 31 5.04 -23.07 -32.02
C ASN A 31 3.50 -22.97 -32.05
N LEU A 32 2.86 -22.49 -30.98
CA LEU A 32 1.41 -22.31 -30.89
C LEU A 32 0.95 -20.89 -31.27
N ALA A 33 1.87 -20.02 -31.68
CA ALA A 33 1.56 -18.63 -32.03
C ALA A 33 0.52 -18.48 -33.14
N GLU A 34 0.44 -19.46 -34.06
CA GLU A 34 -0.46 -19.47 -35.21
C GLU A 34 -1.48 -20.63 -35.16
N THR A 35 -1.55 -21.35 -34.03
CA THR A 35 -2.39 -22.55 -33.90
C THR A 35 -3.51 -22.28 -32.87
N PRO A 36 -4.73 -21.94 -33.33
CA PRO A 36 -5.86 -21.74 -32.44
C PRO A 36 -6.30 -23.06 -31.80
N SER A 37 -7.00 -22.98 -30.66
CA SER A 37 -7.38 -24.14 -29.86
C SER A 37 -8.20 -25.21 -30.59
N ASN A 38 -9.00 -24.84 -31.59
CA ASN A 38 -9.81 -25.76 -32.39
C ASN A 38 -8.99 -26.60 -33.37
N GLU A 39 -7.74 -26.22 -33.65
CA GLU A 39 -6.81 -26.97 -34.49
C GLU A 39 -5.91 -27.91 -33.68
N ILE A 40 -5.96 -27.85 -32.35
CA ILE A 40 -5.17 -28.71 -31.45
C ILE A 40 -6.00 -29.95 -31.10
N PRO A 41 -5.63 -31.15 -31.60
CA PRO A 41 -6.45 -32.35 -31.40
C PRO A 41 -6.61 -32.72 -29.92
N GLY A 42 -7.85 -32.93 -29.49
CA GLY A 42 -8.17 -33.37 -28.12
C GLY A 42 -8.02 -32.27 -27.05
N PHE A 43 -7.70 -31.03 -27.44
CA PHE A 43 -7.48 -29.95 -26.46
C PHE A 43 -8.76 -29.57 -25.72
N TYR A 44 -9.88 -29.45 -26.43
CA TYR A 44 -11.17 -29.12 -25.84
C TYR A 44 -11.59 -30.17 -24.81
N GLU A 45 -11.52 -31.44 -25.19
CA GLU A 45 -11.88 -32.57 -24.34
C GLU A 45 -10.98 -32.63 -23.11
N GLY A 46 -9.65 -32.52 -23.29
CA GLY A 46 -8.70 -32.53 -22.19
C GLY A 46 -8.87 -31.37 -21.21
N LEU A 47 -9.27 -30.18 -21.70
CA LEU A 47 -9.52 -29.01 -20.86
C LEU A 47 -10.80 -29.18 -20.04
N VAL A 48 -11.89 -29.65 -20.66
CA VAL A 48 -13.18 -29.87 -19.97
C VAL A 48 -13.09 -31.04 -18.99
N GLU A 49 -12.32 -32.08 -19.31
CA GLU A 49 -12.04 -33.18 -18.38
C GLU A 49 -11.26 -32.69 -17.15
N ALA A 50 -10.24 -31.87 -17.34
CA ALA A 50 -9.44 -31.33 -16.25
C ALA A 50 -10.20 -30.31 -15.40
N LEU A 51 -10.95 -29.40 -16.02
CA LEU A 51 -11.61 -28.26 -15.37
C LEU A 51 -13.07 -28.13 -15.84
N PRO A 52 -13.97 -29.02 -15.39
CA PRO A 52 -15.37 -29.02 -15.84
C PRO A 52 -16.15 -27.76 -15.42
N SER A 53 -15.73 -27.10 -14.34
CA SER A 53 -16.31 -25.86 -13.81
C SER A 53 -16.13 -24.65 -14.72
N LEU A 54 -15.24 -24.70 -15.73
CA LEU A 54 -15.11 -23.66 -16.76
C LEU A 54 -16.41 -23.44 -17.56
N GLU A 55 -17.39 -24.35 -17.49
CA GLU A 55 -18.75 -24.09 -18.00
C GLU A 55 -19.40 -22.86 -17.35
N GLY A 56 -19.02 -22.50 -16.13
CA GLY A 56 -19.46 -21.29 -15.44
C GLY A 56 -18.88 -19.99 -16.02
N HIS A 57 -17.80 -20.05 -16.79
CA HIS A 57 -17.10 -18.86 -17.27
C HIS A 57 -17.82 -18.14 -18.41
N TYR A 58 -17.91 -16.83 -18.27
CA TYR A 58 -18.40 -15.89 -19.28
C TYR A 58 -17.23 -15.34 -20.09
N CYS A 59 -17.49 -14.99 -21.35
CA CYS A 59 -16.53 -14.30 -22.22
C CYS A 59 -17.28 -13.31 -23.12
N SER A 60 -16.74 -12.97 -24.29
CA SER A 60 -17.35 -12.05 -25.27
C SER A 60 -18.81 -12.37 -25.63
N PRO A 61 -19.26 -13.64 -25.72
CA PRO A 61 -20.68 -13.96 -25.95
C PRO A 61 -21.62 -13.55 -24.81
N GLY A 62 -21.11 -13.22 -23.62
CA GLY A 62 -21.90 -12.73 -22.48
C GLY A 62 -22.85 -13.76 -21.86
N CYS A 63 -22.70 -15.04 -22.20
CA CYS A 63 -23.50 -16.15 -21.67
C CYS A 63 -22.64 -17.16 -20.90
N ARG A 64 -23.30 -17.94 -20.03
CA ARG A 64 -22.70 -19.10 -19.34
C ARG A 64 -22.17 -20.09 -20.40
N GLY A 65 -20.96 -20.60 -20.20
CA GLY A 65 -20.27 -21.48 -21.16
C GLY A 65 -19.66 -20.73 -22.35
N GLY A 66 -19.80 -19.41 -22.41
CA GLY A 66 -19.31 -18.59 -23.53
C GLY A 66 -17.79 -18.67 -23.72
N PHE A 67 -17.03 -18.95 -22.66
CA PHE A 67 -15.59 -19.24 -22.78
C PHE A 67 -15.32 -20.56 -23.53
N LEU A 68 -15.95 -21.66 -23.10
CA LEU A 68 -15.78 -22.97 -23.75
C LEU A 68 -16.25 -22.95 -25.21
N MET A 69 -17.28 -22.16 -25.53
CA MET A 69 -17.68 -21.90 -26.93
C MET A 69 -16.52 -21.34 -27.75
N ARG A 70 -15.81 -20.31 -27.23
CA ARG A 70 -14.64 -19.72 -27.90
C ARG A 70 -13.47 -20.69 -28.03
N VAL A 71 -13.25 -21.55 -27.03
CA VAL A 71 -12.23 -22.60 -27.13
C VAL A 71 -12.56 -23.58 -28.27
N ARG A 72 -13.84 -23.92 -28.44
CA ARG A 72 -14.29 -24.80 -29.54
C ARG A 72 -14.28 -24.12 -30.90
N GLU A 73 -14.62 -22.84 -30.98
CA GLU A 73 -14.55 -22.04 -32.22
C GLU A 73 -13.11 -21.72 -32.65
N GLY A 74 -12.20 -21.66 -31.70
CA GLY A 74 -10.80 -21.29 -31.91
C GLY A 74 -10.45 -19.98 -31.21
N THR A 75 -9.54 -20.08 -30.23
CA THR A 75 -8.93 -18.92 -29.57
C THR A 75 -7.46 -19.21 -29.25
N MET A 76 -6.69 -18.15 -28.97
CA MET A 76 -5.25 -18.25 -28.73
C MET A 76 -4.93 -18.70 -27.31
N MET A 77 -3.85 -19.46 -27.16
CA MET A 77 -3.51 -20.11 -25.89
C MET A 77 -3.29 -19.12 -24.74
N GLY A 78 -2.82 -17.89 -25.02
CA GLY A 78 -2.71 -16.84 -24.00
C GLY A 78 -4.05 -16.52 -23.31
N HIS A 79 -5.14 -16.47 -24.08
CA HIS A 79 -6.49 -16.21 -23.56
C HIS A 79 -7.03 -17.41 -22.77
N ILE A 80 -6.63 -18.63 -23.13
CA ILE A 80 -7.02 -19.85 -22.40
C ILE A 80 -6.29 -19.91 -21.06
N VAL A 81 -4.97 -19.65 -21.06
CA VAL A 81 -4.14 -19.57 -19.85
C VAL A 81 -4.69 -18.55 -18.86
N GLU A 82 -5.22 -17.42 -19.32
CA GLU A 82 -5.92 -16.43 -18.48
C GLU A 82 -7.07 -17.07 -17.68
N HIS A 83 -8.04 -17.67 -18.37
CA HIS A 83 -9.21 -18.26 -17.75
C HIS A 83 -8.87 -19.47 -16.87
N VAL A 84 -7.89 -20.29 -17.28
CA VAL A 84 -7.40 -21.42 -16.46
C VAL A 84 -6.77 -20.92 -15.16
N ALA A 85 -5.97 -19.85 -15.19
CA ALA A 85 -5.36 -19.31 -13.98
C ALA A 85 -6.39 -18.68 -13.02
N LEU A 86 -7.47 -18.08 -13.54
CA LEU A 86 -8.59 -17.61 -12.71
C LEU A 86 -9.35 -18.79 -12.10
N GLU A 87 -9.65 -19.82 -12.89
CA GLU A 87 -10.36 -21.03 -12.43
C GLU A 87 -9.58 -21.78 -11.35
N LEU A 88 -8.27 -21.95 -11.50
CA LEU A 88 -7.44 -22.60 -10.48
C LEU A 88 -7.50 -21.87 -9.13
N GLN A 89 -7.57 -20.53 -9.16
CA GLN A 89 -7.76 -19.74 -7.94
C GLN A 89 -9.17 -19.91 -7.36
N GLU A 90 -10.21 -19.90 -8.20
CA GLU A 90 -11.60 -20.11 -7.78
C GLU A 90 -11.79 -21.48 -7.10
N LEU A 91 -11.22 -22.55 -7.67
CA LEU A 91 -11.23 -23.91 -7.09
C LEU A 91 -10.49 -24.01 -5.76
N ALA A 92 -9.56 -23.10 -5.50
CA ALA A 92 -8.86 -22.98 -4.22
C ALA A 92 -9.60 -22.06 -3.22
N GLY A 93 -10.79 -21.56 -3.57
CA GLY A 93 -11.60 -20.66 -2.73
C GLY A 93 -11.21 -19.19 -2.80
N MET A 94 -10.35 -18.80 -3.76
CA MET A 94 -9.98 -17.41 -3.99
C MET A 94 -10.85 -16.82 -5.10
N HIS A 95 -11.85 -16.03 -4.69
CA HIS A 95 -12.78 -15.41 -5.62
C HIS A 95 -12.15 -14.29 -6.44
N VAL A 96 -11.78 -14.58 -7.69
CA VAL A 96 -11.17 -13.65 -8.66
C VAL A 96 -11.86 -13.77 -10.02
N GLY A 97 -11.98 -12.67 -10.75
CA GLY A 97 -12.74 -12.70 -12.00
C GLY A 97 -12.27 -11.76 -13.09
N PHE A 98 -11.33 -10.85 -12.80
CA PHE A 98 -10.77 -9.98 -13.83
C PHE A 98 -9.59 -10.64 -14.53
N GLY A 99 -9.71 -10.79 -15.85
CA GLY A 99 -8.64 -11.18 -16.75
C GLY A 99 -8.57 -10.28 -17.98
N ARG A 100 -7.39 -10.17 -18.58
CA ARG A 100 -7.22 -9.54 -19.88
C ARG A 100 -5.97 -10.05 -20.60
N THR A 101 -6.13 -10.46 -21.85
CA THR A 101 -5.03 -10.89 -22.71
C THR A 101 -4.88 -9.96 -23.92
N ARG A 102 -3.65 -9.56 -24.22
CA ARG A 102 -3.31 -8.79 -25.42
C ARG A 102 -2.00 -9.28 -26.03
N GLU A 103 -1.96 -9.39 -27.35
CA GLU A 103 -0.70 -9.60 -28.06
C GLU A 103 0.18 -8.35 -27.96
N THR A 104 1.49 -8.54 -27.89
CA THR A 104 2.48 -7.47 -27.92
C THR A 104 2.83 -7.07 -29.35
N ALA A 105 3.67 -6.06 -29.55
CA ALA A 105 4.20 -5.74 -30.87
C ALA A 105 5.10 -6.86 -31.46
N THR A 106 5.53 -7.83 -30.65
CA THR A 106 6.23 -9.03 -31.12
C THR A 106 5.20 -10.14 -31.35
N PRO A 107 4.97 -10.58 -32.61
CA PRO A 107 4.01 -11.63 -32.91
C PRO A 107 4.26 -12.90 -32.11
N GLY A 108 3.19 -13.54 -31.63
CA GLY A 108 3.26 -14.76 -30.82
C GLY A 108 3.59 -14.53 -29.34
N ILE A 109 3.91 -13.30 -28.92
CA ILE A 109 4.13 -12.94 -27.51
C ILE A 109 2.94 -12.16 -26.97
N TYR A 110 2.39 -12.62 -25.85
CA TYR A 110 1.20 -12.09 -25.22
C TYR A 110 1.47 -11.56 -23.81
N GLN A 111 0.71 -10.54 -23.41
CA GLN A 111 0.53 -10.10 -22.03
C GLN A 111 -0.77 -10.71 -21.50
N VAL A 112 -0.63 -11.68 -20.61
CA VAL A 112 -1.74 -12.37 -19.93
C VAL A 112 -1.88 -11.77 -18.54
N VAL A 113 -3.01 -11.10 -18.29
CA VAL A 113 -3.28 -10.39 -17.04
C VAL A 113 -4.36 -11.12 -16.27
N ILE A 114 -4.09 -11.43 -15.01
CA ILE A 114 -5.02 -12.13 -14.11
C ILE A 114 -5.08 -11.43 -12.76
N GLU A 115 -6.28 -11.34 -12.19
CA GLU A 115 -6.49 -10.87 -10.82
C GLU A 115 -5.99 -11.88 -9.79
N TYR A 116 -5.56 -11.37 -8.64
CA TYR A 116 -5.14 -12.18 -7.50
C TYR A 116 -5.68 -11.61 -6.18
N LEU A 117 -5.89 -12.49 -5.20
CA LEU A 117 -6.10 -12.09 -3.80
C LEU A 117 -4.79 -12.10 -3.02
N ASN A 118 -4.00 -13.16 -3.19
CA ASN A 118 -2.63 -13.29 -2.69
C ASN A 118 -1.60 -13.31 -3.84
N GLU A 119 -0.49 -12.59 -3.67
CA GLU A 119 0.51 -12.44 -4.74
C GLU A 119 1.20 -13.76 -5.11
N GLU A 120 1.59 -14.56 -4.12
CA GLU A 120 2.29 -15.83 -4.35
C GLU A 120 1.36 -16.84 -5.03
N ALA A 121 0.11 -16.91 -4.57
CA ALA A 121 -0.95 -17.70 -5.18
C ALA A 121 -1.21 -17.29 -6.64
N GLY A 122 -1.36 -15.99 -6.93
CA GLY A 122 -1.56 -15.51 -8.31
C GLY A 122 -0.39 -15.84 -9.23
N ARG A 123 0.86 -15.68 -8.75
CA ARG A 123 2.06 -16.07 -9.51
C ARG A 123 2.13 -17.58 -9.73
N TYR A 124 1.73 -18.37 -8.74
CA TYR A 124 1.65 -19.83 -8.83
C TYR A 124 0.60 -20.24 -9.86
N ALA A 125 -0.63 -19.71 -9.75
CA ALA A 125 -1.74 -19.98 -10.65
C ALA A 125 -1.40 -19.69 -12.12
N GLY A 126 -0.72 -18.57 -12.39
CA GLY A 126 -0.23 -18.27 -13.75
C GLY A 126 0.75 -19.32 -14.30
N ARG A 127 1.68 -19.81 -13.47
CA ARG A 127 2.62 -20.88 -13.87
C ARG A 127 1.92 -22.23 -14.04
N ALA A 128 1.04 -22.58 -13.10
CA ALA A 128 0.26 -23.80 -13.12
C ALA A 128 -0.66 -23.85 -14.36
N ALA A 129 -1.29 -22.73 -14.71
CA ALA A 129 -2.12 -22.62 -15.91
C ALA A 129 -1.32 -22.87 -17.21
N VAL A 130 -0.12 -22.30 -17.34
CA VAL A 130 0.76 -22.57 -18.49
C VAL A 130 1.14 -24.04 -18.55
N ARG A 131 1.52 -24.64 -17.41
CA ARG A 131 1.86 -26.07 -17.31
C ARG A 131 0.68 -26.97 -17.68
N LEU A 132 -0.52 -26.67 -17.16
CA LEU A 132 -1.75 -27.40 -17.44
C LEU A 132 -2.08 -27.34 -18.94
N CYS A 133 -2.14 -26.15 -19.51
CA CYS A 133 -2.41 -25.98 -20.94
C CYS A 133 -1.35 -26.68 -21.81
N GLN A 134 -0.06 -26.56 -21.48
CA GLN A 134 1.01 -27.23 -22.22
C GLN A 134 0.89 -28.75 -22.15
N SER A 135 0.57 -29.33 -20.99
CA SER A 135 0.36 -30.78 -20.86
C SER A 135 -0.81 -31.28 -21.70
N ILE A 136 -1.90 -30.51 -21.80
CA ILE A 136 -3.04 -30.86 -22.65
C ILE A 136 -2.64 -30.80 -24.13
N VAL A 137 -1.87 -29.79 -24.55
CA VAL A 137 -1.34 -29.71 -25.92
C VAL A 137 -0.46 -30.92 -26.24
N ASP A 138 0.43 -31.30 -25.32
CA ASP A 138 1.42 -32.35 -25.57
C ASP A 138 0.86 -33.78 -25.43
N ARG A 139 -0.15 -33.97 -24.57
CA ARG A 139 -0.61 -35.30 -24.12
C ARG A 139 -2.13 -35.51 -24.25
N GLY A 140 -2.89 -34.48 -24.62
CA GLY A 140 -4.36 -34.49 -24.65
C GLY A 140 -5.03 -34.46 -23.28
N ARG A 141 -4.29 -34.37 -22.17
CA ARG A 141 -4.83 -34.39 -20.80
C ARG A 141 -3.91 -33.74 -19.77
N TYR A 142 -4.48 -33.38 -18.62
CA TYR A 142 -3.72 -33.04 -17.41
C TYR A 142 -3.94 -34.11 -16.32
N PRO A 143 -2.87 -34.67 -15.70
CA PRO A 143 -3.05 -35.71 -14.69
C PRO A 143 -3.83 -35.21 -13.47
N LYS A 144 -4.85 -35.96 -13.05
CA LYS A 144 -5.70 -35.59 -11.90
C LYS A 144 -4.92 -35.33 -10.61
N ALA A 145 -3.91 -36.16 -10.33
CA ALA A 145 -3.06 -35.99 -9.14
C ALA A 145 -2.25 -34.68 -9.16
N GLU A 146 -1.81 -34.21 -10.34
CA GLU A 146 -1.14 -32.91 -10.45
C GLU A 146 -2.11 -31.75 -10.25
N LEU A 147 -3.34 -31.85 -10.78
CA LEU A 147 -4.38 -30.85 -10.53
C LEU A 147 -4.75 -30.77 -9.05
N GLU A 148 -4.92 -31.91 -8.38
CA GLU A 148 -5.20 -31.98 -6.95
C GLU A 148 -4.07 -31.33 -6.12
N GLN A 149 -2.80 -31.57 -6.50
CA GLN A 149 -1.65 -30.90 -5.88
C GLN A 149 -1.65 -29.39 -6.13
N ASP A 150 -1.93 -28.94 -7.36
CA ASP A 150 -1.98 -27.51 -7.68
C ASP A 150 -3.05 -26.76 -6.89
N ILE A 151 -4.23 -27.38 -6.74
CA ILE A 151 -5.30 -26.82 -5.91
C ILE A 151 -4.89 -26.82 -4.43
N GLN A 152 -4.20 -27.86 -3.95
CA GLN A 152 -3.74 -27.92 -2.57
C GLN A 152 -2.68 -26.85 -2.28
N ASP A 153 -1.68 -26.68 -3.14
CA ASP A 153 -0.65 -25.65 -3.00
C ASP A 153 -1.29 -24.25 -2.99
N LEU A 154 -2.27 -24.00 -3.86
CA LEU A 154 -3.02 -22.73 -3.88
C LEU A 154 -3.83 -22.50 -2.58
N LYS A 155 -4.43 -23.56 -2.02
CA LYS A 155 -5.12 -23.49 -0.72
C LYS A 155 -4.15 -23.19 0.42
N ASP A 156 -2.96 -23.77 0.39
CA ASP A 156 -1.91 -23.53 1.39
C ASP A 156 -1.42 -22.08 1.32
N PHE A 157 -1.14 -21.54 0.12
CA PHE A 157 -0.82 -20.12 -0.07
C PHE A 157 -1.92 -19.19 0.46
N CYS A 158 -3.20 -19.55 0.22
CA CYS A 158 -4.34 -18.78 0.71
C CYS A 158 -4.39 -18.79 2.23
N ARG A 159 -4.21 -19.97 2.86
CA ARG A 159 -4.22 -20.14 4.31
C ARG A 159 -3.09 -19.36 4.99
N ASP A 160 -1.87 -19.45 4.47
CA ASP A 160 -0.69 -18.79 5.04
C ASP A 160 -0.77 -17.26 4.97
N ALA A 161 -1.47 -16.75 3.95
CA ALA A 161 -1.68 -15.32 3.77
C ALA A 161 -2.94 -14.77 4.45
N SER A 162 -3.81 -15.63 4.95
CA SER A 162 -5.09 -15.22 5.51
C SER A 162 -4.89 -14.45 6.81
N LEU A 163 -5.62 -13.33 6.92
CA LEU A 163 -5.67 -12.59 8.16
C LEU A 163 -6.48 -13.39 9.20
N GLY A 164 -6.08 -13.31 10.48
CA GLY A 164 -6.90 -13.86 11.55
C GLY A 164 -8.29 -13.21 11.57
N PRO A 165 -9.36 -13.93 11.97
CA PRO A 165 -10.74 -13.45 11.84
C PRO A 165 -11.02 -12.06 12.44
N SER A 166 -10.36 -11.72 13.55
CA SER A 166 -10.49 -10.38 14.16
C SER A 166 -9.84 -9.31 13.29
N THR A 167 -8.62 -9.55 12.81
CA THR A 167 -7.90 -8.62 11.91
C THR A 167 -8.65 -8.45 10.61
N GLU A 168 -9.20 -9.53 10.04
CA GLU A 168 -10.00 -9.47 8.82
C GLU A 168 -11.27 -8.62 9.00
N ALA A 169 -11.99 -8.78 10.13
CA ALA A 169 -13.17 -7.97 10.42
C ALA A 169 -12.83 -6.47 10.52
N ILE A 170 -11.70 -6.14 11.14
CA ILE A 170 -11.18 -4.78 11.24
C ILE A 170 -10.80 -4.22 9.86
N VAL A 171 -10.07 -4.99 9.05
CA VAL A 171 -9.68 -4.58 7.69
C VAL A 171 -10.91 -4.36 6.80
N LYS A 172 -11.90 -5.25 6.81
CA LYS A 172 -13.14 -5.08 6.04
C LYS A 172 -13.89 -3.81 6.43
N GLU A 173 -13.93 -3.48 7.72
CA GLU A 173 -14.55 -2.22 8.17
C GLU A 173 -13.70 -1.00 7.77
N ALA A 174 -12.37 -1.09 7.79
CA ALA A 174 -11.49 -0.03 7.29
C ALA A 174 -11.72 0.23 5.79
N GLU A 175 -11.77 -0.82 4.98
CA GLU A 175 -12.06 -0.74 3.53
C GLU A 175 -13.43 -0.12 3.27
N LYS A 176 -14.46 -0.51 4.04
CA LYS A 176 -15.81 0.09 3.95
C LYS A 176 -15.81 1.59 4.24
N ARG A 177 -14.91 2.06 5.10
CA ARG A 177 -14.72 3.48 5.45
C ARG A 177 -13.74 4.21 4.53
N GLY A 178 -13.16 3.54 3.53
CA GLY A 178 -12.14 4.12 2.66
C GLY A 178 -10.80 4.41 3.36
N ILE A 179 -10.53 3.73 4.47
CA ILE A 179 -9.26 3.82 5.20
C ILE A 179 -8.28 2.86 4.53
N PRO A 180 -7.16 3.36 3.97
CA PRO A 180 -6.21 2.50 3.28
C PRO A 180 -5.48 1.66 4.32
N TRP A 181 -5.06 0.46 3.94
CA TRP A 181 -4.30 -0.41 4.81
C TRP A 181 -3.20 -1.14 4.07
N MET A 182 -2.19 -1.59 4.82
CA MET A 182 -1.15 -2.45 4.28
C MET A 182 -0.58 -3.39 5.35
N PRO A 183 -0.18 -4.61 4.97
CA PRO A 183 0.62 -5.46 5.85
C PRO A 183 2.03 -4.90 6.01
N LEU A 184 2.59 -5.02 7.21
CA LEU A 184 3.99 -4.70 7.49
C LEU A 184 4.81 -5.99 7.52
N ALA A 185 6.11 -5.89 7.18
CA ALA A 185 7.00 -7.05 7.08
C ALA A 185 7.29 -7.75 8.43
N ALA A 186 6.79 -7.23 9.56
CA ALA A 186 7.04 -7.74 10.89
C ALA A 186 5.77 -8.33 11.53
N ARG A 187 5.83 -9.59 11.98
CA ARG A 187 4.91 -10.26 12.93
C ARG A 187 3.41 -9.92 12.78
N PHE A 188 2.80 -10.24 11.65
CA PHE A 188 1.34 -10.07 11.42
C PHE A 188 0.80 -8.66 11.76
N LEU A 189 1.68 -7.64 11.73
CA LEU A 189 1.29 -6.26 11.92
C LEU A 189 0.65 -5.73 10.64
N ILE A 190 -0.40 -4.94 10.83
CA ILE A 190 -0.96 -4.13 9.76
C ILE A 190 -0.89 -2.66 10.14
N GLN A 191 -0.83 -1.83 9.11
CA GLN A 191 -0.96 -0.38 9.20
C GLN A 191 -2.28 0.04 8.57
N LEU A 192 -3.00 0.93 9.25
CA LEU A 192 -4.17 1.64 8.76
C LEU A 192 -3.80 3.12 8.58
N GLY A 193 -4.17 3.71 7.45
CA GLY A 193 -3.84 5.09 7.13
C GLY A 193 -2.38 5.32 6.71
N TYR A 194 -2.05 6.58 6.43
CA TYR A 194 -0.74 7.00 5.91
C TYR A 194 -0.14 8.15 6.71
N GLY A 195 1.19 8.24 6.69
CA GLY A 195 1.94 9.36 7.25
C GLY A 195 1.70 9.53 8.76
N VAL A 196 1.63 10.78 9.20
CA VAL A 196 1.30 11.15 10.59
C VAL A 196 -0.05 10.62 11.10
N ASN A 197 -0.97 10.31 10.19
CA ASN A 197 -2.32 9.82 10.54
C ASN A 197 -2.39 8.31 10.69
N GLN A 198 -1.30 7.59 10.42
CA GLN A 198 -1.30 6.14 10.47
C GLN A 198 -1.50 5.57 11.87
N LYS A 199 -2.09 4.38 11.94
CA LYS A 199 -2.23 3.55 13.14
C LYS A 199 -1.72 2.14 12.83
N ARG A 200 -1.08 1.48 13.78
CA ARG A 200 -0.64 0.09 13.66
C ARG A 200 -1.39 -0.78 14.66
N MET A 201 -1.50 -2.04 14.29
CA MET A 201 -2.20 -3.02 15.09
C MET A 201 -1.73 -4.44 14.77
N GLN A 202 -1.87 -5.29 15.79
CA GLN A 202 -1.62 -6.72 15.71
C GLN A 202 -2.80 -7.43 16.35
N ALA A 203 -3.50 -8.27 15.59
CA ALA A 203 -4.79 -8.82 16.00
C ALA A 203 -5.77 -7.70 16.41
N THR A 204 -6.03 -7.54 17.70
CA THR A 204 -6.89 -6.48 18.27
C THR A 204 -6.15 -5.51 19.18
N MET A 205 -4.83 -5.65 19.31
CA MET A 205 -3.97 -4.68 20.00
C MET A 205 -3.60 -3.53 19.07
N THR A 206 -3.58 -2.31 19.59
CA THR A 206 -3.32 -1.08 18.83
C THR A 206 -2.09 -0.35 19.38
N ASP A 207 -1.67 0.73 18.71
CA ASP A 207 -0.62 1.64 19.22
C ASP A 207 -0.95 2.25 20.60
N ASN A 208 -2.23 2.28 20.99
CA ASN A 208 -2.67 2.78 22.29
C ASN A 208 -2.68 1.71 23.38
N THR A 209 -2.53 0.42 23.02
CA THR A 209 -2.54 -0.68 24.00
C THR A 209 -1.25 -0.64 24.83
N GLY A 210 -1.37 -0.24 26.10
CA GLY A 210 -0.23 -0.11 27.00
C GLY A 210 0.41 -1.45 27.35
N ILE A 211 1.74 -1.56 27.18
CA ILE A 211 2.47 -2.81 27.44
C ILE A 211 2.30 -3.33 28.88
N LEU A 212 2.25 -2.44 29.87
CA LEU A 212 2.01 -2.82 31.27
C LEU A 212 0.61 -3.42 31.48
N GLY A 213 -0.40 -2.93 30.76
CA GLY A 213 -1.75 -3.49 30.80
C GLY A 213 -1.80 -4.88 30.16
N VAL A 214 -1.03 -5.10 29.09
CA VAL A 214 -0.89 -6.41 28.44
C VAL A 214 -0.18 -7.41 29.36
N GLU A 215 0.96 -7.02 29.94
CA GLU A 215 1.69 -7.87 30.89
C GLU A 215 0.83 -8.22 32.09
N LEU A 216 0.10 -7.23 32.63
CA LEU A 216 -0.82 -7.47 33.73
C LEU A 216 -1.93 -8.45 33.34
N ALA A 217 -2.56 -8.27 32.18
CA ALA A 217 -3.60 -9.17 31.68
C ALA A 217 -3.10 -10.60 31.43
N CYS A 218 -1.83 -10.77 31.04
CA CYS A 218 -1.21 -12.09 30.91
C CYS A 218 -0.95 -12.77 32.26
N ASP A 219 -0.74 -12.00 33.33
CA ASP A 219 -0.62 -12.51 34.70
C ASP A 219 -1.99 -12.57 35.40
N LYS A 220 -2.59 -13.76 35.37
CA LYS A 220 -3.91 -14.04 35.95
C LYS A 220 -3.97 -13.71 37.43
N GLU A 221 -2.92 -13.99 38.18
CA GLU A 221 -2.90 -13.80 39.63
C GLU A 221 -2.69 -12.33 40.00
N ALA A 222 -1.77 -11.64 39.31
CA ALA A 222 -1.58 -10.21 39.50
C ALA A 222 -2.84 -9.42 39.13
N THR A 223 -3.46 -9.73 37.98
CA THR A 223 -4.75 -9.14 37.57
C THR A 223 -5.79 -9.34 38.65
N LYS A 224 -5.98 -10.58 39.11
CA LYS A 224 -6.96 -10.92 40.13
C LYS A 224 -6.73 -10.19 41.45
N ARG A 225 -5.49 -10.11 41.93
CA ARG A 225 -5.15 -9.39 43.17
C ARG A 225 -5.48 -7.90 43.09
N ILE A 226 -5.19 -7.26 41.96
CA ILE A 226 -5.51 -5.84 41.74
C ILE A 226 -7.03 -5.64 41.69
N LEU A 227 -7.75 -6.50 40.97
CA LEU A 227 -9.20 -6.43 40.88
C LEU A 227 -9.88 -6.67 42.24
N ALA A 228 -9.42 -7.67 43.00
CA ALA A 228 -9.90 -7.94 44.36
C ALA A 228 -9.68 -6.73 45.29
N ALA A 229 -8.47 -6.16 45.29
CA ALA A 229 -8.11 -5.01 46.12
C ALA A 229 -8.96 -3.75 45.79
N THR A 230 -9.53 -3.68 44.59
CA THR A 230 -10.37 -2.57 44.13
C THR A 230 -11.87 -2.86 44.23
N GLY A 231 -12.26 -3.95 44.90
CA GLY A 231 -13.66 -4.31 45.17
C GLY A 231 -14.41 -4.93 43.99
N VAL A 232 -13.69 -5.43 42.99
CA VAL A 232 -14.24 -6.19 41.86
C VAL A 232 -14.48 -7.64 42.30
N PRO A 233 -15.65 -8.23 42.03
CA PRO A 233 -15.90 -9.64 42.31
C PRO A 233 -15.05 -10.52 41.39
N VAL A 234 -14.07 -11.21 41.98
CA VAL A 234 -13.21 -12.19 41.31
C VAL A 234 -13.26 -13.52 42.07
N PRO A 235 -12.86 -14.65 41.47
CA PRO A 235 -12.82 -15.92 42.18
C PRO A 235 -12.01 -15.83 43.48
N ARG A 236 -12.42 -16.52 44.54
CA ARG A 236 -11.56 -16.65 45.72
C ARG A 236 -10.56 -17.75 45.43
N GLY A 237 -9.27 -17.50 45.59
CA GLY A 237 -8.26 -18.49 45.29
C GLY A 237 -6.89 -18.12 45.83
N THR A 238 -6.02 -19.13 45.88
CA THR A 238 -4.62 -19.02 46.28
C THR A 238 -3.74 -19.83 45.33
N VAL A 239 -2.44 -19.60 45.37
CA VAL A 239 -1.45 -20.33 44.57
C VAL A 239 -0.65 -21.25 45.47
N ILE A 240 -0.59 -22.52 45.09
CA ILE A 240 0.18 -23.56 45.77
C ILE A 240 1.27 -24.09 44.84
N ASN A 241 2.36 -24.61 45.44
CA ASN A 241 3.47 -25.22 44.70
C ASN A 241 3.66 -26.70 45.04
N PHE A 242 3.13 -27.12 46.19
CA PHE A 242 3.23 -28.47 46.72
C PHE A 242 1.85 -29.03 47.00
N LEU A 243 1.71 -30.35 46.88
CA LEU A 243 0.45 -31.06 47.13
C LEU A 243 0.02 -30.91 48.60
N ASP A 244 0.98 -30.87 49.51
CA ASP A 244 0.75 -30.71 50.96
C ASP A 244 0.03 -29.39 51.30
N ASP A 245 0.15 -28.37 50.44
CA ASP A 245 -0.51 -27.07 50.61
C ASP A 245 -2.01 -27.12 50.18
N LEU A 246 -2.45 -28.19 49.49
CA LEU A 246 -3.76 -28.28 48.86
C LEU A 246 -4.91 -28.27 49.87
N GLU A 247 -4.76 -28.95 51.01
CA GLU A 247 -5.79 -29.01 52.05
C GLU A 247 -6.04 -27.62 52.64
N GLU A 248 -4.99 -26.89 53.01
CA GLU A 248 -5.09 -25.52 53.50
C GLU A 248 -5.68 -24.59 52.43
N ALA A 249 -5.27 -24.74 51.17
CA ALA A 249 -5.82 -23.96 50.07
C ALA A 249 -7.33 -24.19 49.89
N ILE A 250 -7.81 -25.42 50.03
CA ILE A 250 -9.24 -25.75 49.95
C ILE A 250 -10.02 -25.07 51.07
N GLU A 251 -9.50 -25.10 52.30
CA GLU A 251 -10.12 -24.38 53.43
C GLU A 251 -10.14 -22.87 53.19
N GLN A 252 -9.04 -22.28 52.70
CA GLN A 252 -8.93 -20.84 52.43
C GLN A 252 -9.94 -20.36 51.37
N VAL A 253 -10.27 -21.18 50.38
CA VAL A 253 -11.27 -20.83 49.35
C VAL A 253 -12.73 -21.07 49.78
N GLY A 254 -12.93 -21.65 50.97
CA GLY A 254 -14.25 -21.89 51.57
C GLY A 254 -14.79 -23.31 51.38
N GLY A 255 -13.92 -24.28 51.09
CA GLY A 255 -14.27 -25.67 50.85
C GLY A 255 -14.71 -25.97 49.41
N TYR A 256 -15.18 -27.20 49.20
CA TYR A 256 -15.68 -27.67 47.90
C TYR A 256 -17.01 -27.00 47.49
N PRO A 257 -17.30 -26.86 46.18
CA PRO A 257 -16.47 -27.30 45.05
C PRO A 257 -15.34 -26.32 44.70
N ILE A 258 -14.23 -26.87 44.16
CA ILE A 258 -13.04 -26.10 43.76
C ILE A 258 -12.69 -26.29 42.27
N VAL A 259 -11.77 -25.46 41.79
CA VAL A 259 -11.10 -25.53 40.50
C VAL A 259 -9.59 -25.56 40.74
N THR A 260 -8.89 -26.46 40.04
CA THR A 260 -7.43 -26.41 39.94
C THR A 260 -7.02 -26.01 38.53
N LYS A 261 -6.09 -25.07 38.41
CA LYS A 261 -5.55 -24.64 37.11
C LYS A 261 -4.05 -24.29 37.22
N PRO A 262 -3.23 -24.59 36.22
CA PRO A 262 -1.84 -24.11 36.19
C PRO A 262 -1.80 -22.58 36.08
N LEU A 263 -0.82 -21.95 36.74
CA LEU A 263 -0.60 -20.50 36.69
C LEU A 263 -0.33 -20.01 35.26
N ASP A 264 0.57 -20.70 34.53
CA ASP A 264 1.05 -20.33 33.20
C ASP A 264 0.37 -21.11 32.05
N GLY A 265 -0.80 -21.70 32.31
CA GLY A 265 -1.49 -22.55 31.33
C GLY A 265 -2.36 -21.78 30.33
N ASN A 266 -2.33 -22.22 29.07
CA ASN A 266 -3.16 -21.72 27.97
C ASN A 266 -4.13 -22.80 27.46
N HIS A 267 -5.24 -22.37 26.83
CA HIS A 267 -6.23 -23.23 26.15
C HIS A 267 -6.87 -24.34 27.01
N GLY A 268 -6.99 -24.13 28.32
CA GLY A 268 -7.64 -25.11 29.20
C GLY A 268 -6.80 -26.34 29.55
N ARG A 269 -5.53 -26.39 29.14
CA ARG A 269 -4.63 -27.51 29.48
C ARG A 269 -4.37 -27.55 30.99
N GLY A 270 -4.57 -28.73 31.58
CA GLY A 270 -4.35 -28.96 33.02
C GLY A 270 -5.40 -28.30 33.92
N ILE A 271 -6.54 -27.84 33.38
CA ILE A 271 -7.63 -27.28 34.18
C ILE A 271 -8.62 -28.40 34.54
N THR A 272 -8.92 -28.52 35.84
CA THR A 272 -9.95 -29.42 36.36
C THR A 272 -10.97 -28.60 37.13
N ILE A 273 -12.25 -28.72 36.75
CA ILE A 273 -13.38 -27.95 37.30
C ILE A 273 -14.37 -28.85 38.06
N ASP A 274 -15.20 -28.22 38.89
CA ASP A 274 -16.24 -28.87 39.72
C ASP A 274 -15.69 -30.06 40.53
N ILE A 275 -14.53 -29.85 41.15
CA ILE A 275 -13.88 -30.83 42.02
C ILE A 275 -14.64 -30.82 43.36
N ARG A 276 -15.11 -31.99 43.80
CA ARG A 276 -15.96 -32.12 45.01
C ARG A 276 -15.39 -33.04 46.09
N THR A 277 -14.34 -33.79 45.78
CA THR A 277 -13.71 -34.71 46.72
C THR A 277 -12.19 -34.53 46.75
N TRP A 278 -11.55 -35.11 47.76
CA TRP A 278 -10.10 -35.08 47.90
C TRP A 278 -9.40 -35.80 46.75
N GLU A 279 -9.90 -36.96 46.35
CA GLU A 279 -9.34 -37.77 45.27
C GLU A 279 -9.40 -37.02 43.92
N GLU A 280 -10.50 -36.30 43.67
CA GLU A 280 -10.62 -35.43 42.50
C GLU A 280 -9.67 -34.22 42.58
N ALA A 281 -9.44 -33.68 43.77
CA ALA A 281 -8.55 -32.54 44.00
C ALA A 281 -7.09 -32.91 43.76
N GLU A 282 -6.66 -34.07 44.27
CA GLU A 282 -5.31 -34.62 44.04
C GLU A 282 -5.10 -34.88 42.54
N ALA A 283 -6.03 -35.57 41.88
CA ALA A 283 -5.96 -35.80 40.43
C ALA A 283 -5.94 -34.48 39.63
N GLY A 284 -6.73 -33.50 40.06
CA GLY A 284 -6.77 -32.17 39.47
C GLY A 284 -5.48 -31.38 39.66
N TYR A 285 -4.84 -31.49 40.82
CA TYR A 285 -3.53 -30.91 41.10
C TYR A 285 -2.47 -31.55 40.19
N GLU A 286 -2.45 -32.88 40.04
CA GLU A 286 -1.44 -33.53 39.19
C GLU A 286 -1.62 -33.25 37.70
N ALA A 287 -2.85 -33.14 37.23
CA ALA A 287 -3.13 -32.67 35.87
C ALA A 287 -2.59 -31.25 35.64
N ALA A 288 -2.76 -30.35 36.60
CA ALA A 288 -2.22 -28.98 36.52
C ALA A 288 -0.68 -28.95 36.65
N ARG A 289 -0.11 -29.83 37.49
CA ARG A 289 1.33 -29.91 37.79
C ARG A 289 2.18 -30.34 36.60
N GLN A 290 1.59 -31.12 35.70
CA GLN A 290 2.20 -31.47 34.41
C GLN A 290 2.40 -30.27 33.48
N VAL A 291 1.66 -29.17 33.72
CA VAL A 291 1.69 -27.96 32.87
C VAL A 291 2.50 -26.83 33.52
N SER A 292 2.28 -26.53 34.80
CA SER A 292 3.03 -25.50 35.53
C SER A 292 3.49 -26.02 36.89
N ARG A 293 4.55 -25.40 37.42
CA ARG A 293 5.04 -25.67 38.78
C ARG A 293 4.14 -25.06 39.85
N SER A 294 3.43 -23.99 39.50
CA SER A 294 2.53 -23.27 40.39
C SER A 294 1.10 -23.49 39.94
N ILE A 295 0.24 -23.85 40.89
CA ILE A 295 -1.14 -24.24 40.65
C ILE A 295 -2.05 -23.31 41.43
N ILE A 296 -3.03 -22.77 40.76
CA ILE A 296 -4.07 -21.94 41.36
C ILE A 296 -5.20 -22.87 41.80
N VAL A 297 -5.57 -22.77 43.07
CA VAL A 297 -6.76 -23.39 43.65
C VAL A 297 -7.79 -22.29 43.86
N GLU A 298 -8.97 -22.44 43.26
CA GLU A 298 -10.04 -21.44 43.35
C GLU A 298 -11.37 -22.08 43.74
N ARG A 299 -12.24 -21.31 44.38
CA ARG A 299 -13.65 -21.69 44.54
C ARG A 299 -14.29 -21.85 43.16
N TYR A 300 -15.03 -22.93 42.96
CA TYR A 300 -15.82 -23.13 41.75
C TYR A 300 -17.11 -22.29 41.81
N TYR A 301 -17.32 -21.47 40.79
CA TYR A 301 -18.53 -20.66 40.63
C TYR A 301 -19.41 -21.30 39.56
N VAL A 302 -20.67 -21.56 39.93
CA VAL A 302 -21.67 -22.12 39.03
C VAL A 302 -22.26 -21.00 38.19
N GLY A 303 -22.24 -21.14 36.86
CA GLY A 303 -22.81 -20.13 35.98
C GLY A 303 -22.52 -20.40 34.51
N ARG A 304 -23.04 -19.52 33.67
CA ARG A 304 -22.75 -19.44 32.24
C ARG A 304 -21.56 -18.51 32.02
N ASP A 305 -20.73 -18.87 31.05
CA ASP A 305 -19.53 -18.13 30.68
C ASP A 305 -19.87 -17.04 29.65
N HIS A 306 -19.57 -15.80 29.97
CA HIS A 306 -19.83 -14.64 29.12
C HIS A 306 -18.51 -13.93 28.79
N ARG A 307 -18.29 -13.69 27.50
CA ARG A 307 -17.26 -12.79 26.98
C ARG A 307 -17.88 -11.40 26.83
N VAL A 308 -17.45 -10.44 27.66
CA VAL A 308 -17.81 -9.02 27.54
C VAL A 308 -16.67 -8.29 26.84
N LEU A 309 -16.95 -7.69 25.68
CA LEU A 309 -15.99 -6.91 24.93
C LEU A 309 -16.14 -5.43 25.26
N VAL A 310 -15.03 -4.81 25.68
CA VAL A 310 -14.92 -3.38 25.93
C VAL A 310 -13.94 -2.78 24.91
N VAL A 311 -14.37 -1.71 24.25
CA VAL A 311 -13.56 -0.92 23.30
C VAL A 311 -13.70 0.54 23.68
N ASP A 312 -12.58 1.26 23.77
CA ASP A 312 -12.55 2.68 24.14
C ASP A 312 -13.33 2.98 25.45
N GLY A 313 -13.16 2.09 26.43
CA GLY A 313 -13.84 2.18 27.73
C GLY A 313 -15.37 2.00 27.67
N LYS A 314 -15.94 1.47 26.60
CA LYS A 314 -17.38 1.15 26.45
C LYS A 314 -17.59 -0.33 26.19
N VAL A 315 -18.57 -0.94 26.85
CA VAL A 315 -19.03 -2.29 26.49
C VAL A 315 -19.71 -2.19 25.14
N VAL A 316 -19.21 -2.94 24.15
CA VAL A 316 -19.72 -2.92 22.77
C VAL A 316 -20.43 -4.21 22.39
N ALA A 317 -20.10 -5.32 23.05
CA ALA A 317 -20.75 -6.60 22.82
C ALA A 317 -20.59 -7.54 24.02
N VAL A 318 -21.56 -8.44 24.20
CA VAL A 318 -21.53 -9.52 25.19
C VAL A 318 -21.96 -10.80 24.50
N ALA A 319 -21.16 -11.86 24.64
CA ALA A 319 -21.47 -13.17 24.09
C ALA A 319 -21.41 -14.23 25.20
N GLU A 320 -22.50 -14.94 25.42
CA GLU A 320 -22.51 -16.18 26.20
C GLU A 320 -21.84 -17.28 25.36
N ARG A 321 -20.76 -17.87 25.88
CA ARG A 321 -20.08 -18.99 25.23
C ARG A 321 -20.65 -20.29 25.77
N VAL A 322 -21.09 -21.15 24.86
CA VAL A 322 -21.63 -22.48 25.19
C VAL A 322 -20.62 -23.55 24.75
N PRO A 323 -20.18 -24.44 25.65
CA PRO A 323 -19.28 -25.53 25.28
C PRO A 323 -19.86 -26.40 24.18
N ALA A 324 -18.97 -27.06 23.42
CA ALA A 324 -19.37 -28.00 22.40
C ALA A 324 -20.28 -29.07 23.03
N HIS A 325 -21.45 -29.28 22.45
CA HIS A 325 -22.44 -30.21 22.95
C HIS A 325 -23.29 -30.75 21.80
N VAL A 326 -23.97 -31.87 22.07
CA VAL A 326 -25.05 -32.39 21.24
C VAL A 326 -26.31 -32.52 22.09
N ILE A 327 -27.47 -32.43 21.44
CA ILE A 327 -28.77 -32.59 22.10
C ILE A 327 -29.34 -33.93 21.68
N GLY A 328 -29.64 -34.78 22.66
CA GLY A 328 -30.24 -36.08 22.41
C GLY A 328 -31.59 -35.93 21.71
N ASN A 329 -31.79 -36.70 20.65
CA ASN A 329 -33.07 -36.83 19.96
C ASN A 329 -33.83 -38.12 20.37
N GLY A 330 -33.25 -38.93 21.27
CA GLY A 330 -33.79 -40.21 21.74
C GLY A 330 -33.69 -41.36 20.74
N ARG A 331 -32.97 -41.18 19.61
CA ARG A 331 -32.84 -42.19 18.53
C ARG A 331 -31.40 -42.39 18.09
N SER A 332 -30.65 -41.31 17.87
CA SER A 332 -29.28 -41.32 17.40
C SER A 332 -28.29 -41.42 18.55
N SER A 333 -27.18 -42.11 18.31
CA SER A 333 -26.04 -42.15 19.20
C SER A 333 -25.31 -40.80 19.26
N ILE A 334 -24.50 -40.57 20.29
CA ILE A 334 -23.68 -39.34 20.41
C ILE A 334 -22.76 -39.18 19.19
N ALA A 335 -22.16 -40.27 18.67
CA ALA A 335 -21.33 -40.21 17.47
C ALA A 335 -22.11 -39.72 16.24
N GLU A 336 -23.32 -40.24 16.02
CA GLU A 336 -24.19 -39.82 14.91
C GLU A 336 -24.65 -38.36 15.07
N LEU A 337 -24.96 -37.92 16.29
CA LEU A 337 -25.35 -36.54 16.56
C LEU A 337 -24.19 -35.56 16.32
N ILE A 338 -22.95 -35.96 16.61
CA ILE A 338 -21.76 -35.16 16.31
C ILE A 338 -21.59 -35.02 14.80
N GLU A 339 -21.71 -36.13 14.06
CA GLU A 339 -21.60 -36.13 12.60
C GLU A 339 -22.69 -35.24 11.98
N GLU A 340 -23.95 -35.37 12.42
CA GLU A 340 -25.06 -34.51 12.01
C GLU A 340 -24.78 -33.03 12.32
N THR A 341 -24.26 -32.73 13.51
CA THR A 341 -23.89 -31.36 13.90
C THR A 341 -22.76 -30.80 13.04
N ASN A 342 -21.79 -31.64 12.66
CA ASN A 342 -20.66 -31.28 11.81
C ASN A 342 -21.01 -31.16 10.32
N GLN A 343 -22.20 -31.61 9.90
CA GLN A 343 -22.74 -31.37 8.56
C GLN A 343 -23.30 -29.95 8.39
N ASP A 344 -23.40 -29.15 9.45
CA ASP A 344 -23.75 -27.73 9.35
C ASP A 344 -22.76 -27.02 8.40
N PRO A 345 -23.22 -26.40 7.29
CA PRO A 345 -22.35 -25.73 6.34
C PRO A 345 -21.58 -24.55 6.93
N ASN A 346 -21.96 -24.07 8.12
CA ASN A 346 -21.23 -23.03 8.85
C ASN A 346 -20.02 -23.60 9.64
N ARG A 347 -19.86 -24.93 9.75
CA ARG A 347 -18.72 -25.57 10.43
C ARG A 347 -17.59 -25.89 9.46
N GLY A 348 -16.41 -25.32 9.72
CA GLY A 348 -15.17 -25.54 8.97
C GLY A 348 -14.10 -26.22 9.80
N GLU A 349 -12.97 -26.56 9.15
CA GLU A 349 -11.75 -26.97 9.87
C GLU A 349 -11.08 -25.74 10.49
N GLY A 350 -10.60 -25.85 11.73
CA GLY A 350 -9.94 -24.75 12.43
C GLY A 350 -10.73 -23.43 12.45
N HIS A 351 -10.19 -22.41 11.79
CA HIS A 351 -10.79 -21.07 11.71
C HIS A 351 -11.41 -20.73 10.35
N ASP A 352 -11.56 -21.72 9.47
CA ASP A 352 -11.94 -21.53 8.06
C ASP A 352 -13.41 -21.11 7.86
N ASN A 353 -14.25 -21.17 8.90
CA ASN A 353 -15.68 -20.83 8.81
C ASN A 353 -16.21 -20.22 10.13
N VAL A 354 -17.50 -19.85 10.17
CA VAL A 354 -18.18 -19.21 11.32
C VAL A 354 -18.15 -20.09 12.56
N LEU A 355 -18.30 -21.41 12.41
CA LEU A 355 -18.19 -22.42 13.45
C LEU A 355 -17.04 -23.37 13.14
N THR A 356 -16.48 -24.00 14.17
CA THR A 356 -15.45 -25.02 14.02
C THR A 356 -16.09 -26.40 14.16
N LYS A 357 -15.65 -27.37 13.37
CA LYS A 357 -16.09 -28.76 13.53
C LYS A 357 -15.76 -29.26 14.94
N ILE A 358 -16.67 -30.06 15.49
CA ILE A 358 -16.50 -30.72 16.76
C ILE A 358 -15.58 -31.92 16.54
N GLU A 359 -14.37 -31.81 17.07
CA GLU A 359 -13.40 -32.92 17.12
C GLU A 359 -13.29 -33.44 18.55
N LEU A 360 -13.29 -34.76 18.69
CA LEU A 360 -13.14 -35.44 19.97
C LEU A 360 -11.66 -35.69 20.25
N ASP A 361 -11.26 -35.47 21.49
CA ASP A 361 -9.97 -35.95 22.01
C ASP A 361 -10.16 -36.68 23.34
N ARG A 362 -9.03 -37.10 23.93
CA ARG A 362 -8.98 -37.82 25.22
C ARG A 362 -9.84 -37.17 26.32
N THR A 363 -9.89 -35.84 26.39
CA THR A 363 -10.67 -35.10 27.39
C THR A 363 -12.17 -35.15 27.12
N SER A 364 -12.58 -35.17 25.85
CA SER A 364 -13.99 -35.36 25.47
C SER A 364 -14.51 -36.71 25.93
N TYR A 365 -13.72 -37.78 25.76
CA TYR A 365 -14.11 -39.12 26.20
C TYR A 365 -14.28 -39.19 27.72
N GLN A 366 -13.36 -38.61 28.48
CA GLN A 366 -13.44 -38.56 29.95
C GLN A 366 -14.66 -37.79 30.44
N LEU A 367 -15.01 -36.68 29.76
CA LEU A 367 -16.18 -35.89 30.11
C LEU A 367 -17.50 -36.63 29.82
N LEU A 368 -17.57 -37.36 28.71
CA LEU A 368 -18.71 -38.23 28.41
C LEU A 368 -18.87 -39.33 29.46
N GLU A 369 -17.76 -39.96 29.86
CA GLU A 369 -17.76 -41.02 30.88
C GLU A 369 -18.24 -40.47 32.25
N ARG A 370 -17.79 -39.29 32.66
CA ARG A 370 -18.30 -38.60 33.88
C ARG A 370 -19.80 -38.29 33.81
N GLN A 371 -20.34 -38.04 32.60
CA GLN A 371 -21.78 -37.85 32.38
C GLN A 371 -22.55 -39.19 32.27
N GLY A 372 -21.88 -40.33 32.39
CA GLY A 372 -22.48 -41.67 32.26
C GLY A 372 -22.77 -42.07 30.82
N TYR A 373 -22.11 -41.45 29.83
CA TYR A 373 -22.31 -41.71 28.40
C TYR A 373 -21.04 -42.24 27.72
N THR A 374 -21.26 -42.94 26.61
CA THR A 374 -20.24 -43.34 25.63
C THR A 374 -20.66 -42.86 24.25
N LEU A 375 -19.77 -42.91 23.26
CA LEU A 375 -20.11 -42.51 21.88
C LEU A 375 -21.30 -43.28 21.28
N ASN A 376 -21.50 -44.53 21.71
CA ASN A 376 -22.59 -45.40 21.25
C ASN A 376 -23.89 -45.20 22.05
N SER A 377 -23.86 -44.37 23.10
CA SER A 377 -25.05 -44.11 23.92
C SER A 377 -26.06 -43.28 23.13
N VAL A 378 -27.35 -43.60 23.27
CA VAL A 378 -28.47 -42.83 22.71
C VAL A 378 -29.07 -41.97 23.82
N PRO A 379 -28.69 -40.68 23.92
CA PRO A 379 -29.20 -39.81 24.97
C PRO A 379 -30.71 -39.55 24.81
N PRO A 380 -31.49 -39.51 25.93
CA PRO A 380 -32.92 -39.22 25.88
C PRO A 380 -33.21 -37.87 25.21
N LYS A 381 -34.40 -37.74 24.61
CA LYS A 381 -34.79 -36.53 23.90
C LYS A 381 -34.70 -35.28 24.80
N GLY A 382 -33.95 -34.27 24.36
CA GLY A 382 -33.75 -33.00 25.06
C GLY A 382 -32.58 -33.00 26.05
N THR A 383 -31.87 -34.12 26.22
CA THR A 383 -30.69 -34.18 27.09
C THR A 383 -29.50 -33.51 26.41
N ILE A 384 -28.85 -32.56 27.09
CA ILE A 384 -27.62 -31.92 26.58
C ILE A 384 -26.43 -32.77 27.02
N CYS A 385 -25.63 -33.24 26.06
CA CYS A 385 -24.39 -33.97 26.30
C CYS A 385 -23.21 -33.06 25.95
N TYR A 386 -22.49 -32.57 26.97
CA TYR A 386 -21.32 -31.72 26.76
C TYR A 386 -20.12 -32.56 26.32
N LEU A 387 -19.40 -32.09 25.32
CA LEU A 387 -18.23 -32.74 24.73
C LEU A 387 -16.93 -32.06 25.14
N ARG A 388 -17.03 -30.85 25.71
CA ARG A 388 -15.91 -30.04 26.22
C ARG A 388 -16.29 -29.39 27.55
N ALA A 389 -15.34 -29.29 28.47
CA ALA A 389 -15.53 -28.61 29.74
C ALA A 389 -15.44 -27.08 29.61
N THR A 390 -14.65 -26.59 28.65
CA THR A 390 -14.46 -25.15 28.39
C THR A 390 -15.25 -24.70 27.17
N ALA A 391 -15.85 -23.51 27.24
CA ALA A 391 -16.58 -22.92 26.14
C ALA A 391 -15.63 -22.19 25.16
N ASN A 392 -14.96 -22.96 24.28
CA ASN A 392 -14.09 -22.40 23.25
C ASN A 392 -14.68 -22.64 21.86
N LEU A 393 -14.76 -21.60 21.04
CA LEU A 393 -15.25 -21.71 19.66
C LEU A 393 -14.33 -22.62 18.81
N SER A 394 -13.01 -22.59 19.08
CA SER A 394 -12.01 -23.40 18.38
C SER A 394 -12.14 -24.90 18.61
N THR A 395 -12.88 -25.33 19.65
CA THR A 395 -13.15 -26.75 19.93
C THR A 395 -14.59 -27.14 19.63
N GLY A 396 -15.27 -26.35 18.80
CA GLY A 396 -16.63 -26.61 18.32
C GLY A 396 -17.75 -26.03 19.20
N GLY A 397 -17.41 -25.18 20.18
CA GLY A 397 -18.37 -24.42 20.97
C GLY A 397 -19.17 -23.42 20.13
N SER A 398 -20.25 -22.90 20.72
CA SER A 398 -21.14 -21.91 20.09
C SER A 398 -21.20 -20.62 20.92
N ALA A 399 -21.71 -19.54 20.32
CA ALA A 399 -21.84 -18.24 20.97
C ALA A 399 -23.27 -17.70 20.81
N VAL A 400 -23.81 -17.16 21.90
CA VAL A 400 -25.12 -16.50 21.91
C VAL A 400 -24.92 -15.03 22.28
N ASP A 401 -25.38 -14.11 21.45
CA ASP A 401 -25.34 -12.68 21.76
C ASP A 401 -26.26 -12.35 22.95
N ARG A 402 -25.71 -11.67 23.95
CA ARG A 402 -26.39 -11.21 25.18
C ARG A 402 -26.19 -9.71 25.42
N THR A 403 -25.78 -8.97 24.40
CA THR A 403 -25.38 -7.57 24.53
C THR A 403 -26.47 -6.68 25.10
N ASP A 404 -27.73 -6.89 24.72
CA ASP A 404 -28.84 -6.06 25.20
C ASP A 404 -29.43 -6.57 26.53
N GLU A 405 -28.97 -7.73 27.02
CA GLU A 405 -29.46 -8.38 28.25
C GLU A 405 -28.59 -8.05 29.48
N ILE A 406 -27.34 -7.58 29.28
CA ILE A 406 -26.42 -7.28 30.38
C ILE A 406 -26.95 -6.17 31.30
N HIS A 407 -26.87 -6.38 32.61
CA HIS A 407 -27.28 -5.38 33.59
C HIS A 407 -26.40 -4.11 33.52
N PRO A 408 -26.97 -2.90 33.67
CA PRO A 408 -26.19 -1.65 33.67
C PRO A 408 -25.06 -1.59 34.71
N GLU A 409 -25.24 -2.19 35.90
CA GLU A 409 -24.16 -2.27 36.89
C GLU A 409 -22.99 -3.14 36.40
N ASN A 410 -23.27 -4.22 35.67
CA ASN A 410 -22.24 -5.09 35.10
C ASN A 410 -21.50 -4.38 33.97
N VAL A 411 -22.21 -3.56 33.17
CA VAL A 411 -21.60 -2.69 32.17
C VAL A 411 -20.62 -1.71 32.83
N TRP A 412 -21.08 -0.98 33.85
CA TRP A 412 -20.24 -0.05 34.60
C TRP A 412 -19.01 -0.76 35.20
N LEU A 413 -19.20 -1.94 35.78
CA LEU A 413 -18.12 -2.73 36.37
C LEU A 413 -17.10 -3.16 35.32
N ALA A 414 -17.55 -3.66 34.17
CA ALA A 414 -16.69 -4.05 33.05
C ALA A 414 -15.84 -2.87 32.55
N GLN A 415 -16.45 -1.71 32.33
CA GLN A 415 -15.74 -0.50 31.91
C GLN A 415 -14.71 -0.05 32.95
N ARG A 416 -15.04 -0.18 34.25
CA ARG A 416 -14.12 0.15 35.34
C ARG A 416 -12.93 -0.80 35.38
N VAL A 417 -13.16 -2.11 35.22
CA VAL A 417 -12.10 -3.13 35.21
C VAL A 417 -11.07 -2.87 34.14
N VAL A 418 -11.52 -2.58 32.92
CA VAL A 418 -10.63 -2.30 31.78
C VAL A 418 -9.76 -1.06 32.01
N LYS A 419 -10.33 -0.01 32.65
CA LYS A 419 -9.58 1.17 33.07
C LYS A 419 -8.58 0.88 34.18
N ILE A 420 -8.89 -0.02 35.12
CA ILE A 420 -7.96 -0.42 36.20
C ILE A 420 -6.74 -1.15 35.62
N ILE A 421 -6.95 -2.04 34.65
CA ILE A 421 -5.87 -2.79 34.00
C ILE A 421 -5.09 -1.90 33.02
N GLY A 422 -5.74 -0.89 32.43
CA GLY A 422 -5.11 0.06 31.51
C GLY A 422 -5.07 -0.43 30.05
N LEU A 423 -6.17 -1.04 29.60
CA LEU A 423 -6.33 -1.50 28.21
C LEU A 423 -7.34 -0.62 27.45
N ASP A 424 -7.08 -0.41 26.17
CA ASP A 424 -7.97 0.30 25.23
C ASP A 424 -9.03 -0.64 24.64
N ILE A 425 -8.63 -1.87 24.33
CA ILE A 425 -9.50 -2.97 23.91
C ILE A 425 -9.28 -4.15 24.85
N ALA A 426 -10.35 -4.68 25.43
CA ALA A 426 -10.25 -5.81 26.35
C ALA A 426 -11.47 -6.73 26.29
N GLY A 427 -11.22 -8.04 26.40
CA GLY A 427 -12.25 -9.05 26.62
C GLY A 427 -12.25 -9.50 28.07
N LEU A 428 -13.39 -9.41 28.74
CA LEU A 428 -13.60 -9.88 30.10
C LEU A 428 -14.37 -11.20 30.08
N ASP A 429 -13.88 -12.18 30.82
CA ASP A 429 -14.57 -13.46 31.00
C ASP A 429 -15.31 -13.41 32.33
N ILE A 430 -16.64 -13.51 32.26
CA ILE A 430 -17.55 -13.38 33.41
C ILE A 430 -18.34 -14.67 33.55
N VAL A 431 -18.28 -15.27 34.73
CA VAL A 431 -19.12 -16.43 35.08
C VAL A 431 -20.24 -15.95 35.98
N THR A 432 -21.48 -16.17 35.56
CA THR A 432 -22.69 -15.80 36.31
C THR A 432 -23.86 -16.69 35.93
N THR A 433 -24.77 -16.96 36.86
CA THR A 433 -26.02 -17.66 36.54
C THR A 433 -26.97 -16.80 35.69
N ASP A 434 -26.85 -15.48 35.78
CA ASP A 434 -27.70 -14.50 35.07
C ASP A 434 -26.93 -13.18 34.85
N ILE A 435 -26.65 -12.82 33.60
CA ILE A 435 -25.92 -11.59 33.25
C ILE A 435 -26.81 -10.33 33.35
N SER A 436 -28.14 -10.51 33.41
CA SER A 436 -29.12 -9.43 33.52
C SER A 436 -29.32 -8.91 34.94
N ARG A 437 -28.61 -9.52 35.92
CA ARG A 437 -28.60 -9.09 37.32
C ARG A 437 -27.21 -8.65 37.77
N PRO A 438 -27.08 -7.75 38.77
CA PRO A 438 -25.78 -7.38 39.33
C PRO A 438 -24.98 -8.61 39.78
N LEU A 439 -23.70 -8.72 39.37
CA LEU A 439 -22.87 -9.90 39.68
C LEU A 439 -22.85 -10.25 41.17
N ARG A 440 -22.86 -9.24 42.06
CA ARG A 440 -22.83 -9.45 43.51
C ARG A 440 -24.08 -10.11 44.07
N GLU A 441 -25.22 -10.01 43.39
CA GLU A 441 -26.48 -10.62 43.83
C GLU A 441 -26.61 -12.09 43.44
N VAL A 442 -25.86 -12.52 42.43
CA VAL A 442 -25.97 -13.85 41.82
C VAL A 442 -24.67 -14.67 41.95
N ASP A 443 -23.81 -14.30 42.90
CA ASP A 443 -22.47 -14.89 43.13
C ASP A 443 -21.63 -14.96 41.83
N GLY A 444 -21.79 -13.97 40.95
CA GLY A 444 -21.07 -13.87 39.68
C GLY A 444 -19.69 -13.22 39.84
N VAL A 445 -18.73 -13.63 39.01
CA VAL A 445 -17.32 -13.21 39.13
C VAL A 445 -16.67 -12.95 37.77
N ILE A 446 -15.69 -12.05 37.75
CA ILE A 446 -14.79 -11.83 36.61
C ILE A 446 -13.60 -12.77 36.75
N VAL A 447 -13.46 -13.70 35.82
CA VAL A 447 -12.48 -14.79 35.85
C VAL A 447 -11.17 -14.38 35.19
N GLU A 448 -11.23 -13.65 34.08
CA GLU A 448 -10.06 -13.29 33.28
C GLU A 448 -10.26 -11.96 32.54
N VAL A 449 -9.16 -11.26 32.28
CA VAL A 449 -9.08 -10.08 31.42
C VAL A 449 -8.09 -10.37 30.30
N ASN A 450 -8.47 -10.13 29.04
CA ASN A 450 -7.69 -10.46 27.86
C ASN A 450 -7.39 -9.20 27.04
N ALA A 451 -6.11 -8.96 26.73
CA ALA A 451 -5.65 -7.77 25.98
C ALA A 451 -5.80 -7.88 24.44
N ALA A 452 -5.95 -9.09 23.91
CA ALA A 452 -6.18 -9.32 22.48
C ALA A 452 -7.44 -10.17 22.25
N PRO A 453 -8.64 -9.65 22.58
CA PRO A 453 -9.87 -10.43 22.49
C PRO A 453 -10.21 -10.81 21.05
N GLY A 454 -10.75 -12.03 20.88
CA GLY A 454 -11.26 -12.50 19.59
C GLY A 454 -12.62 -11.89 19.26
N PHE A 455 -12.83 -11.45 18.01
CA PHE A 455 -14.09 -10.81 17.60
C PHE A 455 -15.13 -11.79 17.06
N ARG A 456 -14.70 -12.97 16.58
CA ARG A 456 -15.54 -13.95 15.86
C ARG A 456 -16.91 -14.21 16.52
N MET A 457 -16.93 -14.40 17.84
CA MET A 457 -18.15 -14.64 18.61
C MET A 457 -19.15 -13.47 18.62
N HIS A 458 -18.68 -12.25 18.39
CA HIS A 458 -19.50 -11.03 18.38
C HIS A 458 -19.94 -10.66 16.96
N VAL A 459 -19.07 -10.83 15.96
CA VAL A 459 -19.40 -10.52 14.55
C VAL A 459 -20.27 -11.60 13.91
N ALA A 460 -20.17 -12.86 14.35
CA ALA A 460 -20.96 -13.97 13.83
C ALA A 460 -21.37 -14.95 14.95
N PRO A 461 -22.25 -14.53 15.88
CA PRO A 461 -22.75 -15.44 16.91
C PRO A 461 -23.63 -16.54 16.28
N SER A 462 -23.66 -17.71 16.93
CA SER A 462 -24.51 -18.83 16.50
C SER A 462 -25.99 -18.54 16.73
N GLN A 463 -26.31 -17.72 17.73
CA GLN A 463 -27.66 -17.25 18.03
C GLN A 463 -27.61 -15.78 18.48
N GLY A 464 -28.65 -15.00 18.14
CA GLY A 464 -28.74 -13.58 18.48
C GLY A 464 -28.24 -12.65 17.37
N ILE A 465 -27.92 -11.40 17.71
CA ILE A 465 -27.66 -10.33 16.73
C ILE A 465 -26.15 -10.14 16.53
N PRO A 466 -25.62 -10.23 15.28
CA PRO A 466 -24.26 -9.81 14.96
C PRO A 466 -23.95 -8.37 15.38
N ARG A 467 -22.83 -8.15 16.06
CA ARG A 467 -22.39 -6.82 16.53
C ARG A 467 -21.21 -6.32 15.69
N ASN A 468 -21.28 -5.10 15.16
CA ASN A 468 -20.17 -4.46 14.44
C ASN A 468 -19.11 -3.94 15.41
N VAL A 469 -18.38 -4.84 16.05
CA VAL A 469 -17.31 -4.52 17.01
C VAL A 469 -16.09 -3.90 16.34
N ALA A 470 -15.83 -4.24 15.06
CA ALA A 470 -14.79 -3.62 14.25
C ALA A 470 -15.06 -2.12 14.03
N GLY A 471 -16.34 -1.74 13.86
CA GLY A 471 -16.76 -0.35 13.77
C GLY A 471 -16.37 0.47 15.00
N ALA A 472 -16.55 -0.08 16.20
CA ALA A 472 -16.15 0.60 17.43
C ALA A 472 -14.63 0.79 17.52
N VAL A 473 -13.83 -0.18 17.04
CA VAL A 473 -12.36 -0.03 16.96
C VAL A 473 -11.98 1.07 15.97
N MET A 474 -12.64 1.13 14.82
CA MET A 474 -12.40 2.19 13.84
C MET A 474 -12.77 3.56 14.39
N ASP A 475 -13.88 3.69 15.12
CA ASP A 475 -14.29 4.94 15.77
C ASP A 475 -13.28 5.39 16.83
N MET A 476 -12.66 4.44 17.55
CA MET A 476 -11.60 4.72 18.52
C MET A 476 -10.30 5.20 17.85
N LEU A 477 -9.89 4.54 16.76
CA LEU A 477 -8.63 4.82 16.07
C LEU A 477 -8.70 6.06 15.18
N PHE A 478 -9.86 6.29 14.56
CA PHE A 478 -10.16 7.38 13.65
C PHE A 478 -11.49 8.03 14.07
N PRO A 479 -11.49 8.80 15.16
CA PRO A 479 -12.68 9.53 15.59
C PRO A 479 -13.16 10.47 14.49
N ASN A 480 -14.48 10.68 14.43
CA ASN A 480 -15.13 11.51 13.41
C ASN A 480 -14.37 12.83 13.19
N GLU A 481 -14.15 13.20 11.92
CA GLU A 481 -13.37 14.36 11.44
C GLU A 481 -11.85 14.17 11.31
N GLN A 482 -11.26 13.11 11.88
CA GLN A 482 -9.83 12.85 11.70
C GLN A 482 -9.57 12.12 10.37
N SER A 483 -8.75 12.72 9.50
CA SER A 483 -8.31 12.07 8.26
C SER A 483 -7.43 10.87 8.58
N SER A 484 -7.70 9.73 7.94
CA SER A 484 -6.80 8.55 7.96
C SER A 484 -5.64 8.67 6.97
N GLN A 485 -5.68 9.67 6.09
CA GLN A 485 -4.71 9.86 5.02
C GLN A 485 -4.01 11.22 5.15
N ILE A 486 -2.81 11.32 4.61
CA ILE A 486 -2.15 12.59 4.32
C ILE A 486 -2.46 13.01 2.87
N PRO A 487 -2.42 14.31 2.52
CA PRO A 487 -2.55 14.73 1.14
C PRO A 487 -1.48 14.09 0.25
N ILE A 488 -1.90 13.46 -0.85
CA ILE A 488 -1.03 12.86 -1.86
C ILE A 488 -1.13 13.65 -3.16
N LEU A 489 0.01 14.14 -3.64
CA LEU A 489 0.16 14.82 -4.92
C LEU A 489 1.08 13.99 -5.81
N SER A 490 0.54 13.43 -6.90
CA SER A 490 1.32 12.59 -7.83
C SER A 490 1.62 13.33 -9.12
N VAL A 491 2.88 13.33 -9.55
CA VAL A 491 3.35 14.07 -10.74
C VAL A 491 3.86 13.10 -11.79
N THR A 492 3.34 13.20 -13.00
CA THR A 492 3.85 12.48 -14.17
C THR A 492 3.99 13.37 -15.41
N GLY A 493 4.67 12.84 -16.42
CA GLY A 493 5.01 13.53 -17.66
C GLY A 493 6.17 12.82 -18.36
N THR A 494 6.43 13.17 -19.63
CA THR A 494 7.67 12.75 -20.27
C THR A 494 8.84 13.55 -19.67
N ASN A 495 8.74 14.87 -19.68
CA ASN A 495 9.75 15.80 -19.16
C ASN A 495 9.19 16.67 -18.02
N GLY A 496 10.07 17.24 -17.20
CA GLY A 496 9.72 18.21 -16.15
C GLY A 496 9.28 17.62 -14.80
N LYS A 497 9.02 16.31 -14.73
CA LYS A 497 8.56 15.61 -13.50
C LYS A 497 9.36 15.99 -12.25
N THR A 498 10.65 15.68 -12.25
CA THR A 498 11.55 15.91 -11.12
C THR A 498 11.60 17.37 -10.67
N THR A 499 11.67 18.30 -11.62
CA THR A 499 11.68 19.73 -11.32
C THR A 499 10.35 20.16 -10.69
N THR A 500 9.22 19.73 -11.25
CA THR A 500 7.89 20.04 -10.72
C THR A 500 7.66 19.42 -9.34
N THR A 501 8.04 18.15 -9.12
CA THR A 501 7.94 17.49 -7.81
C THR A 501 8.75 18.24 -6.75
N ARG A 502 10.01 18.60 -7.06
CA ARG A 502 10.88 19.32 -6.12
C ARG A 502 10.38 20.74 -5.84
N LEU A 503 9.91 21.43 -6.87
CA LEU A 503 9.30 22.76 -6.70
C LEU A 503 8.02 22.69 -5.87
N LEU A 504 7.15 21.73 -6.14
CA LEU A 504 5.90 21.52 -5.41
C LEU A 504 6.18 21.18 -3.94
N ALA A 505 7.13 20.29 -3.67
CA ALA A 505 7.58 20.00 -2.31
C ALA A 505 8.14 21.26 -1.62
N HIS A 506 8.93 22.06 -2.32
CA HIS A 506 9.48 23.32 -1.80
C HIS A 506 8.41 24.38 -1.50
N ILE A 507 7.36 24.45 -2.32
CA ILE A 507 6.17 25.29 -2.06
C ILE A 507 5.44 24.80 -0.81
N TYR A 508 5.21 23.49 -0.67
CA TYR A 508 4.52 22.94 0.49
C TYR A 508 5.29 23.13 1.80
N LYS A 509 6.63 23.14 1.77
CA LYS A 509 7.44 23.48 2.95
C LYS A 509 7.13 24.87 3.51
N GLN A 510 6.64 25.81 2.69
CA GLN A 510 6.21 27.14 3.16
C GLN A 510 4.96 27.10 4.05
N THR A 511 4.28 25.95 4.12
CA THR A 511 3.16 25.72 5.03
C THR A 511 3.60 25.27 6.43
N GLY A 512 4.89 25.03 6.64
CA GLY A 512 5.42 24.50 7.91
C GLY A 512 5.26 22.99 8.08
N LYS A 513 4.65 22.31 7.10
CA LYS A 513 4.44 20.85 7.12
C LYS A 513 5.69 20.07 6.73
N VAL A 514 5.83 18.88 7.30
CA VAL A 514 6.83 17.89 6.88
C VAL A 514 6.40 17.24 5.57
N VAL A 515 7.17 17.51 4.51
CA VAL A 515 6.90 16.98 3.17
C VAL A 515 7.80 15.79 2.88
N GLY A 516 7.19 14.64 2.57
CA GLY A 516 7.86 13.49 2.00
C GLY A 516 7.72 13.50 0.49
N TYR A 517 8.80 13.31 -0.26
CA TYR A 517 8.74 13.33 -1.71
C TYR A 517 9.71 12.38 -2.39
N THR A 518 9.32 11.92 -3.58
CA THR A 518 10.10 10.96 -4.37
C THR A 518 10.50 11.57 -5.71
N THR A 519 11.72 11.26 -6.17
CA THR A 519 12.31 11.82 -7.40
C THR A 519 13.17 10.79 -8.12
N THR A 520 13.65 11.13 -9.32
CA THR A 520 14.59 10.28 -10.10
C THR A 520 15.93 10.04 -9.41
N ASP A 521 16.30 10.83 -8.40
CA ASP A 521 17.60 10.70 -7.71
C ASP A 521 17.50 10.31 -6.23
N GLY A 522 16.29 10.29 -5.66
CA GLY A 522 16.09 9.75 -4.32
C GLY A 522 14.71 9.99 -3.72
N THR A 523 14.57 9.47 -2.50
CA THR A 523 13.44 9.67 -1.58
C THR A 523 13.88 10.62 -0.48
N TYR A 524 13.05 11.61 -0.18
CA TYR A 524 13.38 12.69 0.75
C TYR A 524 12.27 12.90 1.77
N ILE A 525 12.63 13.23 2.99
CA ILE A 525 11.70 13.68 4.05
C ILE A 525 12.23 14.99 4.61
N GLY A 526 11.43 16.05 4.48
CA GLY A 526 11.91 17.41 4.74
C GLY A 526 13.10 17.74 3.83
N ASP A 527 14.25 18.06 4.41
CA ASP A 527 15.49 18.38 3.69
C ASP A 527 16.49 17.22 3.65
N TYR A 528 16.12 16.05 4.18
CA TYR A 528 17.01 14.90 4.33
C TYR A 528 16.77 13.85 3.24
N LEU A 529 17.85 13.35 2.66
CA LEU A 529 17.85 12.20 1.77
C LEU A 529 17.71 10.92 2.60
N VAL A 530 16.63 10.18 2.39
CA VAL A 530 16.37 8.88 3.04
C VAL A 530 17.03 7.76 2.24
N GLU A 531 16.85 7.77 0.92
CA GLU A 531 17.35 6.73 0.03
C GLU A 531 17.76 7.36 -1.30
N ALA A 532 18.96 7.06 -1.78
CA ALA A 532 19.46 7.50 -3.08
C ALA A 532 19.09 6.48 -4.17
N GLY A 533 18.72 6.95 -5.37
CA GLY A 533 18.41 6.09 -6.51
C GLY A 533 17.21 6.55 -7.31
N ASP A 534 16.88 5.82 -8.39
CA ASP A 534 15.66 6.05 -9.17
C ASP A 534 14.43 5.60 -8.37
N ASN A 535 13.92 6.54 -7.57
CA ASN A 535 12.86 6.31 -6.61
C ASN A 535 11.51 6.79 -7.16
N THR A 536 11.24 6.58 -8.45
CA THR A 536 10.00 7.04 -9.11
C THR A 536 8.92 5.95 -9.22
N GLY A 537 8.92 5.00 -8.28
CA GLY A 537 8.04 3.83 -8.26
C GLY A 537 7.27 3.65 -6.94
N PRO A 538 6.43 2.61 -6.86
CA PRO A 538 5.62 2.38 -5.67
C PRO A 538 6.43 2.07 -4.41
N GLN A 539 7.58 1.40 -4.49
CA GLN A 539 8.39 1.07 -3.30
C GLN A 539 8.81 2.33 -2.52
N SER A 540 9.35 3.33 -3.22
CA SER A 540 9.72 4.61 -2.61
C SER A 540 8.50 5.41 -2.15
N ALA A 541 7.36 5.31 -2.83
CA ALA A 541 6.11 5.88 -2.33
C ALA A 541 5.70 5.27 -0.97
N HIS A 542 5.82 3.95 -0.80
CA HIS A 542 5.53 3.30 0.49
C HIS A 542 6.48 3.77 1.61
N VAL A 543 7.76 4.04 1.31
CA VAL A 543 8.69 4.64 2.30
C VAL A 543 8.12 5.95 2.85
N ILE A 544 7.55 6.80 1.99
CA ILE A 544 6.92 8.06 2.41
C ILE A 544 5.59 7.82 3.14
N LEU A 545 4.73 6.94 2.63
CA LEU A 545 3.39 6.70 3.18
C LEU A 545 3.40 5.94 4.51
N GLN A 546 4.47 5.19 4.81
CA GLN A 546 4.68 4.48 6.07
C GLN A 546 5.43 5.33 7.13
N ASP A 547 5.95 6.49 6.76
CA ASP A 547 6.73 7.31 7.69
C ASP A 547 5.80 8.16 8.59
N PRO A 548 5.83 7.98 9.93
CA PRO A 548 4.93 8.67 10.85
C PRO A 548 5.18 10.18 10.97
N THR A 549 6.25 10.71 10.38
CA THR A 549 6.59 12.13 10.43
C THR A 549 6.05 12.91 9.24
N VAL A 550 5.66 12.23 8.16
CA VAL A 550 5.22 12.88 6.92
C VAL A 550 3.79 13.37 7.05
N GLU A 551 3.55 14.64 6.70
CA GLU A 551 2.24 15.29 6.69
C GLU A 551 1.67 15.51 5.29
N VAL A 552 2.53 15.51 4.25
CA VAL A 552 2.16 15.66 2.83
C VAL A 552 3.11 14.83 1.97
N ALA A 553 2.57 14.06 1.02
CA ALA A 553 3.34 13.28 0.07
C ALA A 553 3.33 13.92 -1.33
N VAL A 554 4.52 14.17 -1.91
CA VAL A 554 4.67 14.62 -3.31
C VAL A 554 5.44 13.56 -4.09
N LEU A 555 4.74 12.78 -4.91
CA LEU A 555 5.25 11.55 -5.48
C LEU A 555 5.50 11.70 -6.99
N GLU A 556 6.75 11.51 -7.42
CA GLU A 556 7.06 11.39 -8.85
C GLU A 556 6.66 9.99 -9.36
N SER A 557 5.71 9.93 -10.28
CA SER A 557 5.23 8.69 -10.90
C SER A 557 5.75 8.54 -12.32
N ALA A 558 6.82 7.78 -12.49
CA ALA A 558 7.39 7.51 -13.81
C ALA A 558 6.69 6.34 -14.52
N ARG A 559 6.78 6.33 -15.85
CA ARG A 559 6.32 5.25 -16.73
C ARG A 559 6.80 3.87 -16.28
N GLY A 560 8.08 3.77 -15.91
CA GLY A 560 8.68 2.52 -15.43
C GLY A 560 8.02 2.02 -14.15
N GLY A 561 7.75 2.90 -13.18
CA GLY A 561 7.06 2.57 -11.93
C GLY A 561 5.65 2.02 -12.19
N ILE A 562 4.85 2.75 -12.97
CA ILE A 562 3.45 2.40 -13.28
C ILE A 562 3.38 1.03 -13.98
N LEU A 563 4.24 0.75 -14.98
CA LEU A 563 4.24 -0.53 -15.68
C LEU A 563 4.82 -1.68 -14.85
N ARG A 564 5.77 -1.39 -13.94
CA ARG A 564 6.38 -2.45 -13.13
C ARG A 564 5.44 -2.95 -12.05
N SER A 565 4.70 -2.06 -11.41
CA SER A 565 4.01 -2.36 -10.16
C SER A 565 2.71 -1.56 -9.92
N GLY A 566 2.31 -0.68 -10.83
CA GLY A 566 1.21 0.27 -10.61
C GLY A 566 1.65 1.48 -9.77
N LEU A 567 0.69 2.31 -9.38
CA LEU A 567 0.91 3.38 -8.40
C LEU A 567 1.09 2.80 -6.98
N GLY A 568 1.78 3.55 -6.12
CA GLY A 568 2.07 3.15 -4.73
C GLY A 568 1.00 3.52 -3.71
N PHE A 569 -0.18 3.92 -4.18
CA PHE A 569 -1.31 4.40 -3.41
C PHE A 569 -2.59 4.11 -4.20
N GLU A 570 -3.73 4.09 -3.52
CA GLU A 570 -5.04 3.80 -4.16
C GLU A 570 -5.60 4.99 -4.94
N ALA A 571 -5.53 6.18 -4.36
CA ALA A 571 -5.90 7.42 -5.02
C ALA A 571 -5.12 8.62 -4.44
N ALA A 572 -4.99 9.67 -5.24
CA ALA A 572 -4.35 10.93 -4.86
C ALA A 572 -5.36 12.07 -4.75
N ASN A 573 -5.05 13.08 -3.93
CA ASN A 573 -5.81 14.32 -3.88
C ASN A 573 -5.55 15.17 -5.12
N VAL A 574 -4.32 15.12 -5.65
CA VAL A 574 -3.94 15.81 -6.89
C VAL A 574 -3.12 14.89 -7.80
N GLY A 575 -3.55 14.76 -9.05
CA GLY A 575 -2.79 14.10 -10.11
C GLY A 575 -2.35 15.12 -11.15
N VAL A 576 -1.04 15.32 -11.32
CA VAL A 576 -0.45 16.29 -12.27
C VAL A 576 0.08 15.55 -13.50
N VAL A 577 -0.38 15.92 -14.68
CA VAL A 577 0.16 15.41 -15.96
C VAL A 577 0.76 16.57 -16.75
N LEU A 578 2.08 16.55 -16.92
CA LEU A 578 2.81 17.69 -17.48
C LEU A 578 2.82 17.73 -19.02
N ASN A 579 3.09 16.60 -19.67
CA ASN A 579 3.25 16.47 -21.12
C ASN A 579 3.41 14.99 -21.51
N VAL A 580 3.14 14.68 -22.78
CA VAL A 580 3.40 13.38 -23.41
C VAL A 580 4.15 13.57 -24.73
N ALA A 581 5.43 13.20 -24.70
CA ALA A 581 6.30 13.17 -25.87
C ALA A 581 6.96 11.79 -26.04
N ALA A 582 7.43 11.49 -27.26
CA ALA A 582 8.14 10.25 -27.59
C ALA A 582 9.37 10.07 -26.69
N ASP A 583 9.33 9.03 -25.86
CA ASP A 583 10.41 8.63 -24.97
C ASP A 583 10.16 7.19 -24.53
N HIS A 584 11.21 6.36 -24.47
CA HIS A 584 11.10 4.94 -24.14
C HIS A 584 10.08 4.14 -24.97
N LEU A 585 9.85 4.52 -26.24
CA LEU A 585 9.01 3.75 -27.15
C LEU A 585 9.72 2.47 -27.59
N GLY A 586 8.99 1.36 -27.70
CA GLY A 586 9.51 0.02 -27.99
C GLY A 586 10.01 -0.76 -26.76
N ILE A 587 9.96 -0.16 -25.56
CA ILE A 587 10.37 -0.81 -24.31
C ILE A 587 9.13 -1.24 -23.54
N GLY A 588 9.07 -2.45 -22.97
CA GLY A 588 7.96 -2.86 -22.10
C GLY A 588 6.57 -2.67 -22.72
N ASP A 589 6.44 -3.02 -24.02
CA ASP A 589 5.21 -3.08 -24.80
C ASP A 589 4.40 -1.76 -24.85
N ILE A 590 5.12 -0.63 -24.87
CA ILE A 590 4.58 0.68 -25.25
C ILE A 590 5.36 1.16 -26.47
N ASP A 591 4.72 1.14 -27.62
CA ASP A 591 5.30 1.38 -28.93
C ASP A 591 4.86 2.73 -29.53
N THR A 592 3.73 3.27 -29.07
CA THR A 592 3.17 4.54 -29.56
C THR A 592 3.07 5.61 -28.47
N ILE A 593 3.04 6.88 -28.89
CA ILE A 593 2.87 8.02 -27.98
C ILE A 593 1.48 7.97 -27.33
N GLU A 594 0.48 7.45 -28.03
CA GLU A 594 -0.90 7.28 -27.59
C GLU A 594 -0.99 6.22 -26.49
N GLN A 595 -0.27 5.10 -26.62
CA GLN A 595 -0.12 4.13 -25.53
C GLN A 595 0.60 4.76 -24.32
N LEU A 596 1.62 5.60 -24.54
CA LEU A 596 2.29 6.33 -23.47
C LEU A 596 1.35 7.35 -22.78
N ALA A 597 0.47 8.01 -23.53
CA ALA A 597 -0.55 8.90 -22.98
C ALA A 597 -1.56 8.13 -22.12
N ASN A 598 -2.04 6.98 -22.61
CA ASN A 598 -2.93 6.09 -21.84
C ASN A 598 -2.25 5.57 -20.56
N LEU A 599 -0.95 5.30 -20.60
CA LEU A 599 -0.21 4.93 -19.39
C LEU A 599 -0.13 6.07 -18.37
N LYS A 600 0.11 7.30 -18.83
CA LYS A 600 0.20 8.47 -17.95
C LYS A 600 -1.16 8.90 -17.42
N SER A 601 -2.25 8.62 -18.15
CA SER A 601 -3.60 8.95 -17.67
C SER A 601 -3.97 8.20 -16.39
N VAL A 602 -3.31 7.08 -16.07
CA VAL A 602 -3.44 6.39 -14.77
C VAL A 602 -3.29 7.34 -13.59
N VAL A 603 -2.38 8.34 -13.66
CA VAL A 603 -2.20 9.33 -12.58
C VAL A 603 -3.38 10.29 -12.46
N ALA A 604 -3.99 10.68 -13.57
CA ALA A 604 -5.18 11.55 -13.56
C ALA A 604 -6.46 10.78 -13.21
N GLU A 605 -6.55 9.51 -13.61
CA GLU A 605 -7.70 8.63 -13.35
C GLU A 605 -7.72 8.11 -11.91
N ALA A 606 -6.55 7.99 -11.25
CA ALA A 606 -6.40 7.60 -9.85
C ALA A 606 -6.48 8.81 -8.89
N VAL A 607 -7.24 9.84 -9.24
CA VAL A 607 -7.52 10.98 -8.35
C VAL A 607 -8.89 10.80 -7.72
N PHE A 608 -9.03 11.15 -6.44
CA PHE A 608 -10.34 11.12 -5.78
C PHE A 608 -11.37 11.99 -6.53
N PRO A 609 -12.67 11.63 -6.54
CA PRO A 609 -13.70 12.41 -7.22
C PRO A 609 -13.78 13.88 -6.78
N ASP A 610 -13.50 14.16 -5.50
CA ASP A 610 -13.43 15.50 -4.90
C ASP A 610 -12.02 16.13 -4.99
N GLY A 611 -11.02 15.37 -5.47
CA GLY A 611 -9.67 15.85 -5.78
C GLY A 611 -9.57 16.58 -7.13
N TYR A 612 -8.33 16.84 -7.58
CA TYR A 612 -8.07 17.57 -8.83
C TYR A 612 -7.07 16.85 -9.76
N ALA A 613 -7.46 16.69 -11.02
CA ALA A 613 -6.55 16.38 -12.11
C ALA A 613 -6.01 17.68 -12.71
N VAL A 614 -4.71 17.94 -12.49
CA VAL A 614 -3.98 19.10 -13.04
C VAL A 614 -3.38 18.74 -14.38
N LEU A 615 -3.93 19.31 -15.45
CA LEU A 615 -3.65 18.90 -16.83
C LEU A 615 -3.05 20.05 -17.64
N ASN A 616 -2.03 19.76 -18.45
CA ASN A 616 -1.50 20.70 -19.41
C ASN A 616 -2.50 20.90 -20.57
N ALA A 617 -3.01 22.12 -20.75
CA ALA A 617 -3.91 22.44 -21.86
C ALA A 617 -3.18 22.64 -23.19
N ASP A 618 -1.85 22.83 -23.17
CA ASP A 618 -1.04 23.02 -24.38
C ASP A 618 -0.68 21.70 -25.07
N ASP A 619 -0.89 20.56 -24.39
CA ASP A 619 -0.73 19.21 -24.95
C ASP A 619 -2.09 18.55 -25.12
N HIS A 620 -2.55 18.40 -26.37
CA HIS A 620 -3.85 17.81 -26.68
C HIS A 620 -4.06 16.40 -26.11
N ARG A 621 -3.00 15.59 -25.97
CA ARG A 621 -3.11 14.23 -25.39
C ARG A 621 -3.34 14.29 -23.89
N VAL A 622 -2.75 15.28 -23.23
CA VAL A 622 -2.95 15.53 -21.79
C VAL A 622 -4.32 16.15 -21.55
N ALA A 623 -4.69 17.16 -22.35
CA ALA A 623 -6.00 17.81 -22.27
C ALA A 623 -7.14 16.79 -22.40
N ALA A 624 -7.03 15.83 -23.32
CA ALA A 624 -8.02 14.77 -23.53
C ALA A 624 -8.19 13.81 -22.32
N MET A 625 -7.25 13.79 -21.36
CA MET A 625 -7.37 12.97 -20.16
C MET A 625 -8.52 13.43 -19.24
N SER A 626 -9.02 14.66 -19.42
CA SER A 626 -10.20 15.15 -18.68
C SER A 626 -11.45 14.31 -18.92
N GLU A 627 -11.54 13.60 -20.04
CA GLU A 627 -12.67 12.72 -20.38
C GLU A 627 -12.60 11.36 -19.69
N LYS A 628 -11.44 11.00 -19.12
CA LYS A 628 -11.18 9.69 -18.51
C LYS A 628 -11.27 9.70 -16.99
N THR A 629 -11.17 10.87 -16.36
CA THR A 629 -11.19 11.02 -14.90
C THR A 629 -12.55 11.49 -14.40
N LYS A 630 -12.86 11.14 -13.14
CA LYS A 630 -14.03 11.64 -12.41
C LYS A 630 -13.69 12.81 -11.47
N ALA A 631 -12.41 13.15 -11.33
CA ALA A 631 -11.94 14.23 -10.49
C ALA A 631 -12.29 15.60 -11.08
N ASN A 632 -12.18 16.64 -10.27
CA ASN A 632 -12.26 18.01 -10.77
C ASN A 632 -11.09 18.29 -11.71
N ILE A 633 -11.32 19.07 -12.76
CA ILE A 633 -10.29 19.43 -13.73
C ILE A 633 -9.69 20.78 -13.36
N ALA A 634 -8.37 20.89 -13.43
CA ALA A 634 -7.64 22.14 -13.34
C ALA A 634 -6.61 22.22 -14.48
N TYR A 635 -6.71 23.23 -15.34
CA TYR A 635 -5.80 23.34 -16.49
C TYR A 635 -4.66 24.31 -16.23
N PHE A 636 -3.46 24.02 -16.75
CA PHE A 636 -2.41 25.03 -16.87
C PHE A 636 -2.02 25.24 -18.33
N THR A 637 -1.64 26.47 -18.68
CA THR A 637 -1.30 26.85 -20.06
C THR A 637 -0.31 28.01 -20.11
N MET A 638 0.59 27.96 -21.08
CA MET A 638 1.44 29.08 -21.48
C MET A 638 0.73 30.04 -22.44
N ASN A 639 -0.44 29.67 -22.97
CA ASN A 639 -1.22 30.45 -23.91
C ASN A 639 -2.41 31.15 -23.20
N PRO A 640 -2.35 32.47 -22.96
CA PRO A 640 -3.43 33.20 -22.30
C PRO A 640 -4.73 33.23 -23.12
N ASP A 641 -4.66 32.97 -24.42
CA ASP A 641 -5.80 32.99 -25.32
C ASP A 641 -6.42 31.60 -25.56
N SER A 642 -5.96 30.57 -24.83
CA SER A 642 -6.45 29.19 -24.95
C SER A 642 -7.97 29.10 -24.83
N GLU A 643 -8.62 28.70 -25.93
CA GLU A 643 -10.08 28.56 -25.97
C GLU A 643 -10.59 27.48 -25.02
N LEU A 644 -9.84 26.38 -24.88
CA LEU A 644 -10.12 25.30 -23.94
C LEU A 644 -10.18 25.83 -22.51
N VAL A 645 -9.16 26.58 -22.09
CA VAL A 645 -9.07 27.14 -20.73
C VAL A 645 -10.16 28.18 -20.52
N ARG A 646 -10.41 29.07 -21.48
CA ARG A 646 -11.48 30.07 -21.39
C ARG A 646 -12.85 29.42 -21.17
N LYS A 647 -13.19 28.40 -21.97
CA LYS A 647 -14.44 27.63 -21.82
C LYS A 647 -14.52 26.89 -20.49
N HIS A 648 -13.39 26.37 -19.99
CA HIS A 648 -13.33 25.69 -18.70
C HIS A 648 -13.58 26.66 -17.53
N ILE A 649 -12.95 27.84 -17.53
CA ILE A 649 -13.17 28.87 -16.51
C ILE A 649 -14.63 29.35 -16.51
N GLN A 650 -15.24 29.55 -17.69
CA GLN A 650 -16.66 29.93 -17.81
C GLN A 650 -17.61 28.90 -17.19
N LYS A 651 -17.20 27.63 -17.09
CA LYS A 651 -17.95 26.56 -16.42
C LYS A 651 -17.65 26.46 -14.92
N GLY A 652 -16.96 27.43 -14.33
CA GLY A 652 -16.58 27.45 -12.91
C GLY A 652 -15.28 26.70 -12.61
N GLY A 653 -14.53 26.31 -13.65
CA GLY A 653 -13.22 25.67 -13.51
C GLY A 653 -12.14 26.59 -12.94
N VAL A 654 -10.96 26.02 -12.69
CA VAL A 654 -9.77 26.73 -12.20
C VAL A 654 -8.60 26.48 -13.14
N ALA A 655 -7.78 27.49 -13.39
CA ALA A 655 -6.61 27.36 -14.24
C ALA A 655 -5.42 28.18 -13.76
N ALA A 656 -4.23 27.78 -14.19
CA ALA A 656 -3.01 28.59 -14.10
C ALA A 656 -2.56 29.01 -15.50
N VAL A 657 -2.37 30.30 -15.70
CA VAL A 657 -2.10 30.91 -17.00
C VAL A 657 -0.85 31.77 -16.92
N TYR A 658 0.02 31.68 -17.92
CA TYR A 658 1.07 32.67 -18.13
C TYR A 658 0.50 33.87 -18.92
N GLU A 659 0.38 35.02 -18.27
CA GLU A 659 -0.18 36.24 -18.87
C GLU A 659 0.65 37.47 -18.52
N ASN A 660 0.98 38.31 -19.51
CA ASN A 660 1.70 39.58 -19.31
C ASN A 660 2.98 39.45 -18.44
N GLY A 661 3.70 38.33 -18.55
CA GLY A 661 4.91 38.06 -17.76
C GLY A 661 4.65 37.50 -16.36
N TYR A 662 3.40 37.30 -15.96
CA TYR A 662 2.99 36.74 -14.68
C TYR A 662 2.54 35.29 -14.76
N LEU A 663 2.80 34.54 -13.70
CA LEU A 663 2.08 33.30 -13.39
C LEU A 663 0.82 33.69 -12.60
N SER A 664 -0.35 33.40 -13.16
CA SER A 664 -1.64 33.81 -12.61
C SER A 664 -2.57 32.62 -12.41
N ILE A 665 -3.30 32.59 -11.31
CA ILE A 665 -4.43 31.66 -11.10
C ILE A 665 -5.72 32.36 -11.51
N VAL A 666 -6.51 31.71 -12.35
CA VAL A 666 -7.80 32.20 -12.84
C VAL A 666 -8.90 31.29 -12.30
N LYS A 667 -9.92 31.87 -11.66
CA LYS A 667 -11.12 31.15 -11.16
C LYS A 667 -12.34 32.06 -11.22
N GLY A 668 -13.30 31.73 -12.07
CA GLY A 668 -14.40 32.65 -12.40
C GLY A 668 -13.85 33.98 -12.93
N ASP A 669 -14.30 35.10 -12.38
CA ASP A 669 -13.83 36.44 -12.77
C ASP A 669 -12.54 36.86 -12.06
N TRP A 670 -12.03 36.05 -11.13
CA TRP A 670 -10.84 36.37 -10.35
C TRP A 670 -9.57 35.95 -11.09
N THR A 671 -8.64 36.90 -11.22
CA THR A 671 -7.27 36.65 -11.69
C THR A 671 -6.28 37.03 -10.59
N HIS A 672 -5.71 36.03 -9.93
CA HIS A 672 -4.72 36.19 -8.88
C HIS A 672 -3.31 36.05 -9.46
N ARG A 673 -2.61 37.18 -9.62
CA ARG A 673 -1.20 37.19 -10.00
C ARG A 673 -0.34 36.70 -8.84
N ILE A 674 0.30 35.54 -9.03
CA ILE A 674 1.21 34.97 -8.03
C ILE A 674 2.52 35.77 -8.06
N GLU A 675 3.24 35.71 -9.18
CA GLU A 675 4.57 36.32 -9.33
C GLU A 675 4.91 36.52 -10.81
N ARG A 676 5.79 37.48 -11.11
CA ARG A 676 6.38 37.63 -12.43
C ARG A 676 7.42 36.56 -12.70
N ALA A 677 7.42 35.98 -13.89
CA ALA A 677 8.40 34.97 -14.28
C ALA A 677 9.85 35.44 -14.05
N GLU A 678 10.17 36.71 -14.33
CA GLU A 678 11.49 37.31 -14.10
C GLU A 678 12.00 37.23 -12.65
N ASN A 679 11.09 37.24 -11.67
CA ASN A 679 11.41 37.17 -10.25
C ASN A 679 11.52 35.73 -9.72
N ILE A 680 11.17 34.74 -10.54
CA ILE A 680 11.23 33.32 -10.20
C ILE A 680 12.58 32.78 -10.68
N PRO A 681 13.54 32.46 -9.79
CA PRO A 681 14.89 32.07 -10.22
C PRO A 681 14.91 30.84 -11.14
N LEU A 682 13.99 29.90 -10.94
CA LEU A 682 13.84 28.71 -11.78
C LEU A 682 13.62 29.02 -13.27
N THR A 683 13.01 30.17 -13.61
CA THR A 683 12.71 30.54 -15.00
C THR A 683 13.89 31.19 -15.73
N MET A 684 15.00 31.44 -15.00
CA MET A 684 16.20 32.10 -15.50
C MET A 684 15.90 33.47 -16.12
N GLY A 685 15.20 34.32 -15.37
CA GLY A 685 14.78 35.66 -15.81
C GLY A 685 13.69 35.62 -16.89
N GLY A 686 12.79 34.63 -16.82
CA GLY A 686 11.71 34.41 -17.79
C GLY A 686 12.15 33.80 -19.13
N ARG A 687 13.42 33.39 -19.26
CA ARG A 687 14.01 32.90 -20.53
C ARG A 687 13.83 31.40 -20.77
N ALA A 688 13.32 30.65 -19.78
CA ALA A 688 13.06 29.22 -19.89
C ALA A 688 11.54 28.92 -19.86
N PRO A 689 10.83 28.92 -21.01
CA PRO A 689 9.38 28.76 -21.05
C PRO A 689 8.87 27.45 -20.43
N PHE A 690 9.59 26.34 -20.62
CA PHE A 690 9.25 25.05 -20.04
C PHE A 690 9.36 25.04 -18.51
N MET A 691 10.24 25.86 -17.92
CA MET A 691 10.32 26.06 -16.47
C MET A 691 9.15 26.90 -15.95
N ILE A 692 8.67 27.86 -16.73
CA ILE A 692 7.44 28.60 -16.43
C ILE A 692 6.24 27.64 -16.41
N ALA A 693 6.14 26.75 -17.41
CA ALA A 693 5.07 25.74 -17.45
C ALA A 693 5.11 24.79 -16.24
N ASN A 694 6.29 24.32 -15.83
CA ASN A 694 6.45 23.52 -14.61
C ASN A 694 6.02 24.30 -13.35
N ALA A 695 6.36 25.59 -13.28
CA ALA A 695 5.97 26.45 -12.18
C ALA A 695 4.46 26.73 -12.14
N LEU A 696 3.79 26.88 -13.30
CA LEU A 696 2.32 26.95 -13.38
C LEU A 696 1.68 25.67 -12.84
N ALA A 697 2.18 24.50 -13.27
CA ALA A 697 1.66 23.21 -12.84
C ALA A 697 1.80 23.00 -11.32
N ALA A 698 2.99 23.27 -10.76
CA ALA A 698 3.24 23.17 -9.32
C ALA A 698 2.39 24.18 -8.52
N SER A 699 2.28 25.42 -9.00
CA SER A 699 1.47 26.46 -8.35
C SER A 699 -0.01 26.08 -8.33
N LEU A 700 -0.53 25.57 -9.45
CA LEU A 700 -1.92 25.14 -9.55
C LEU A 700 -2.20 23.96 -8.64
N ALA A 701 -1.32 22.95 -8.63
CA ALA A 701 -1.43 21.78 -7.77
C ALA A 701 -1.42 22.13 -6.27
N ALA A 702 -0.61 23.11 -5.86
CA ALA A 702 -0.62 23.62 -4.49
C ALA A 702 -1.90 24.43 -4.19
N PHE A 703 -2.31 25.31 -5.11
CA PHE A 703 -3.48 26.17 -4.94
C PHE A 703 -4.78 25.39 -4.75
N VAL A 704 -5.01 24.34 -5.54
CA VAL A 704 -6.22 23.50 -5.42
C VAL A 704 -6.25 22.63 -4.15
N GLN A 705 -5.19 22.67 -3.36
CA GLN A 705 -5.10 22.06 -2.02
C GLN A 705 -5.01 23.12 -0.92
N ASN A 706 -5.48 24.34 -1.21
CA ASN A 706 -5.58 25.46 -0.27
C ASN A 706 -4.24 25.99 0.24
N VAL A 707 -3.14 25.77 -0.48
CA VAL A 707 -1.90 26.53 -0.23
C VAL A 707 -2.11 27.96 -0.71
N THR A 708 -1.82 28.94 0.17
CA THR A 708 -2.08 30.36 -0.11
C THR A 708 -1.19 30.90 -1.23
N ILE A 709 -1.65 31.93 -1.93
CA ILE A 709 -0.87 32.60 -2.98
C ILE A 709 0.46 33.14 -2.43
N GLU A 710 0.48 33.61 -1.19
CA GLU A 710 1.67 34.11 -0.49
C GLU A 710 2.71 33.01 -0.27
N GLN A 711 2.27 31.82 0.17
CA GLN A 711 3.14 30.65 0.34
C GLN A 711 3.67 30.15 -1.00
N ILE A 712 2.81 30.08 -2.03
CA ILE A 712 3.23 29.73 -3.40
C ILE A 712 4.29 30.72 -3.91
N ARG A 713 4.02 32.02 -3.77
CA ARG A 713 4.95 33.11 -4.15
C ARG A 713 6.29 32.98 -3.41
N ALA A 714 6.27 32.72 -2.10
CA ALA A 714 7.49 32.53 -1.31
C ALA A 714 8.31 31.32 -1.80
N GLY A 715 7.64 30.20 -2.08
CA GLY A 715 8.28 29.00 -2.65
C GLY A 715 8.92 29.28 -4.01
N LEU A 716 8.18 29.94 -4.91
CA LEU A 716 8.67 30.29 -6.25
C LEU A 716 9.90 31.22 -6.21
N ARG A 717 9.94 32.20 -5.30
CA ARG A 717 11.05 33.16 -5.18
C ARG A 717 12.34 32.54 -4.63
N THR A 718 12.25 31.44 -3.88
CA THR A 718 13.38 30.83 -3.16
C THR A 718 13.89 29.53 -3.80
N PHE A 719 13.14 28.96 -4.74
CA PHE A 719 13.55 27.78 -5.49
C PHE A 719 14.41 28.16 -6.71
N ARG A 720 15.65 27.66 -6.76
CA ARG A 720 16.66 27.94 -7.79
C ARG A 720 17.01 26.67 -8.56
N ALA A 721 17.33 26.83 -9.84
CA ALA A 721 17.89 25.77 -10.70
C ALA A 721 19.36 25.47 -10.32
N SER A 722 19.59 25.02 -9.10
CA SER A 722 20.92 24.81 -8.50
C SER A 722 21.26 23.33 -8.36
N VAL A 723 22.54 23.02 -8.14
CA VAL A 723 23.01 21.64 -7.91
C VAL A 723 22.33 21.01 -6.68
N SER A 724 22.04 21.79 -5.64
CA SER A 724 21.41 21.27 -4.42
C SER A 724 19.91 21.04 -4.58
N GLN A 725 19.22 21.89 -5.33
CA GLN A 725 17.76 21.82 -5.45
C GLN A 725 17.30 21.01 -6.65
N THR A 726 17.98 21.11 -7.80
CA THR A 726 17.65 20.40 -9.04
C THR A 726 18.94 19.92 -9.76
N PRO A 727 19.67 18.94 -9.19
CA PRO A 727 20.92 18.47 -9.76
C PRO A 727 20.74 17.99 -11.22
N GLY A 728 21.53 18.56 -12.12
CA GLY A 728 21.53 18.23 -13.55
C GLY A 728 20.30 18.72 -14.31
N ARG A 729 19.54 19.68 -13.77
CA ARG A 729 18.41 20.32 -14.47
C ARG A 729 18.67 21.82 -14.56
N MET A 730 19.01 22.29 -15.76
CA MET A 730 19.35 23.68 -16.07
C MET A 730 20.35 24.33 -15.09
N ASN A 731 21.36 23.59 -14.64
CA ASN A 731 22.38 24.14 -13.75
C ASN A 731 23.37 24.97 -14.56
N LEU A 732 23.21 26.30 -14.52
CA LEU A 732 24.09 27.27 -15.19
C LEU A 732 25.23 27.69 -14.25
N PHE A 733 26.46 27.61 -14.74
CA PHE A 733 27.68 27.98 -14.04
C PHE A 733 28.38 29.11 -14.79
N ASN A 734 28.74 30.17 -14.07
CA ASN A 734 29.58 31.25 -14.58
C ASN A 734 31.06 30.89 -14.33
N LEU A 735 31.86 30.81 -15.40
CA LEU A 735 33.30 30.51 -15.35
C LEU A 735 34.15 31.78 -15.61
N GLY A 736 33.57 32.96 -15.40
CA GLY A 736 34.17 34.27 -15.60
C GLY A 736 34.21 34.68 -17.08
N LYS A 737 34.83 33.88 -17.93
CA LYS A 737 34.96 34.17 -19.37
C LYS A 737 33.79 33.66 -20.21
N PHE A 738 33.18 32.56 -19.81
CA PHE A 738 32.09 31.90 -20.52
C PHE A 738 31.19 31.17 -19.51
N HIS A 739 30.09 30.58 -19.98
CA HIS A 739 29.15 29.85 -19.14
C HIS A 739 29.10 28.36 -19.49
N ALA A 740 28.86 27.52 -18.50
CA ALA A 740 28.58 26.10 -18.69
C ALA A 740 27.17 25.77 -18.18
N LEU A 741 26.37 25.07 -18.96
CA LEU A 741 25.03 24.60 -18.61
C LEU A 741 25.03 23.08 -18.54
N VAL A 742 24.60 22.51 -17.42
CA VAL A 742 24.39 21.06 -17.29
C VAL A 742 22.89 20.77 -17.27
N ASP A 743 22.45 19.93 -18.20
CA ASP A 743 21.06 19.44 -18.25
C ASP A 743 21.00 17.95 -18.65
N TYR A 744 20.09 17.19 -18.03
CA TYR A 744 19.87 15.77 -18.30
C TYR A 744 18.84 15.53 -19.43
N ALA A 745 18.84 16.40 -20.44
CA ALA A 745 18.08 16.23 -21.67
C ALA A 745 18.65 15.07 -22.49
N HIS A 746 17.80 14.14 -22.89
CA HIS A 746 18.20 12.88 -23.54
C HIS A 746 17.23 12.39 -24.63
N ASN A 747 16.08 13.04 -24.78
CA ASN A 747 15.09 12.76 -25.83
C ASN A 747 14.86 14.02 -26.70
N PRO A 748 14.32 13.88 -27.93
CA PRO A 748 14.10 15.00 -28.84
C PRO A 748 13.33 16.18 -28.22
N ALA A 749 12.26 15.91 -27.45
CA ALA A 749 11.48 16.96 -26.82
C ALA A 749 12.27 17.73 -25.75
N SER A 750 13.13 17.05 -24.99
CA SER A 750 14.02 17.71 -24.01
C SER A 750 15.13 18.53 -24.68
N TYR A 751 15.66 18.07 -25.83
CA TYR A 751 16.62 18.85 -26.63
C TYR A 751 15.99 20.14 -27.14
N GLU A 752 14.77 20.09 -27.67
CA GLU A 752 14.06 21.31 -28.12
C GLU A 752 13.78 22.27 -26.96
N ALA A 753 13.38 21.74 -25.80
CA ALA A 753 13.15 22.54 -24.61
C ALA A 753 14.42 23.30 -24.16
N VAL A 754 15.56 22.60 -24.04
CA VAL A 754 16.86 23.24 -23.75
C VAL A 754 17.26 24.19 -24.88
N GLY A 755 17.03 23.79 -26.13
CA GLY A 755 17.25 24.60 -27.33
C GLY A 755 16.56 25.95 -27.29
N SER A 756 15.32 26.01 -26.78
CA SER A 756 14.58 27.27 -26.63
C SER A 756 15.29 28.30 -25.73
N PHE A 757 16.01 27.83 -24.69
CA PHE A 757 16.85 28.68 -23.87
C PHE A 757 18.16 29.04 -24.59
N VAL A 758 18.82 28.05 -25.19
CA VAL A 758 20.13 28.21 -25.86
C VAL A 758 20.05 29.14 -27.08
N ARG A 759 18.95 29.13 -27.84
CA ARG A 759 18.74 30.04 -28.98
C ARG A 759 18.68 31.51 -28.55
N ASN A 760 18.27 31.79 -27.32
CA ASN A 760 18.27 33.15 -26.75
C ASN A 760 19.64 33.58 -26.23
N TRP A 761 20.65 32.70 -26.26
CA TRP A 761 22.03 33.06 -25.97
C TRP A 761 22.69 33.71 -27.20
N THR A 762 22.55 35.02 -27.33
CA THR A 762 22.99 35.77 -28.52
C THR A 762 24.45 36.24 -28.46
N ASN A 763 25.03 36.27 -27.26
CA ASN A 763 26.37 36.80 -27.04
C ASN A 763 27.36 35.64 -26.98
N GLY A 764 28.05 35.34 -28.07
CA GLY A 764 29.08 34.29 -28.12
C GLY A 764 28.61 32.96 -28.75
N GLN A 765 29.55 32.02 -28.84
CA GLN A 765 29.33 30.73 -29.49
C GLN A 765 28.51 29.76 -28.61
N ARG A 766 27.62 28.97 -29.22
CA ARG A 766 26.87 27.89 -28.53
C ARG A 766 27.52 26.54 -28.82
N ILE A 767 28.09 25.91 -27.79
CA ILE A 767 28.82 24.65 -27.89
C ILE A 767 28.00 23.56 -27.22
N GLY A 768 27.71 22.46 -27.91
CA GLY A 768 26.94 21.33 -27.37
C GLY A 768 27.78 20.08 -27.21
N VAL A 769 27.90 19.56 -26.00
CA VAL A 769 28.42 18.22 -25.71
C VAL A 769 27.21 17.28 -25.59
N VAL A 770 26.93 16.55 -26.67
CA VAL A 770 25.64 15.86 -26.89
C VAL A 770 25.80 14.35 -26.97
N GLY A 771 24.80 13.63 -26.47
CA GLY A 771 24.70 12.18 -26.53
C GLY A 771 23.31 11.72 -26.06
N GLY A 772 23.13 10.41 -25.91
CA GLY A 772 21.91 9.87 -25.32
C GLY A 772 21.99 8.38 -25.00
N PRO A 773 21.02 7.86 -24.23
CA PRO A 773 21.00 6.47 -23.76
C PRO A 773 20.91 5.47 -24.91
N GLY A 774 21.77 4.44 -24.89
CA GLY A 774 21.89 3.48 -25.99
C GLY A 774 20.64 2.63 -26.29
N ASP A 775 19.70 2.54 -25.34
CA ASP A 775 18.42 1.83 -25.45
C ASP A 775 17.33 2.57 -26.26
N ARG A 776 17.66 3.74 -26.83
CA ARG A 776 16.77 4.50 -27.71
C ARG A 776 16.79 3.99 -29.16
N ARG A 777 15.74 4.32 -29.92
CA ARG A 777 15.58 3.88 -31.31
C ARG A 777 16.52 4.68 -32.21
N ASP A 778 16.90 4.10 -33.35
CA ASP A 778 17.82 4.75 -34.29
C ASP A 778 17.31 6.10 -34.79
N GLU A 779 16.01 6.20 -35.04
CA GLU A 779 15.33 7.43 -35.45
C GLU A 779 15.40 8.54 -34.40
N ASP A 780 15.42 8.17 -33.11
CA ASP A 780 15.53 9.13 -32.01
C ASP A 780 16.92 9.78 -32.05
N PHE A 781 18.00 9.00 -32.21
CA PHE A 781 19.37 9.52 -32.34
C PHE A 781 19.58 10.39 -33.58
N ILE A 782 19.01 9.99 -34.72
CA ILE A 782 19.04 10.83 -35.94
C ILE A 782 18.34 12.16 -35.65
N THR A 783 17.21 12.15 -34.95
CA THR A 783 16.49 13.37 -34.57
C THR A 783 17.30 14.24 -33.61
N LEU A 784 17.98 13.65 -32.62
CA LEU A 784 18.90 14.37 -31.74
C LEU A 784 19.99 15.10 -32.52
N GLY A 785 20.56 14.45 -33.54
CA GLY A 785 21.54 15.08 -34.44
C GLY A 785 20.99 16.28 -35.20
N LYS A 786 19.77 16.17 -35.73
CA LYS A 786 19.09 17.28 -36.42
C LYS A 786 18.88 18.48 -35.50
N LEU A 787 18.40 18.22 -34.29
CA LEU A 787 18.19 19.25 -33.27
C LEU A 787 19.51 19.89 -32.84
N ALA A 788 20.55 19.10 -32.60
CA ALA A 788 21.86 19.62 -32.23
C ALA A 788 22.45 20.56 -33.28
N ALA A 789 22.30 20.24 -34.58
CA ALA A 789 22.75 21.08 -35.70
C ALA A 789 22.06 22.45 -35.79
N ASP A 790 20.83 22.53 -35.29
CA ASP A 790 20.02 23.74 -35.27
C ASP A 790 20.25 24.58 -34.00
N ILE A 791 20.52 23.92 -32.87
CA ILE A 791 20.73 24.57 -31.56
C ILE A 791 22.16 25.10 -31.40
N PHE A 792 23.17 24.37 -31.88
CA PHE A 792 24.58 24.63 -31.57
C PHE A 792 25.39 25.07 -32.80
N ASP A 793 26.43 25.86 -32.55
CA ASP A 793 27.41 26.31 -33.55
C ASP A 793 28.60 25.34 -33.65
N TYR A 794 28.90 24.62 -32.56
CA TYR A 794 29.91 23.57 -32.48
C TYR A 794 29.40 22.40 -31.64
N ILE A 795 29.49 21.18 -32.18
CA ILE A 795 28.93 19.98 -31.57
C ILE A 795 30.04 18.97 -31.27
N ILE A 796 30.09 18.49 -30.04
CA ILE A 796 30.97 17.41 -29.60
C ILE A 796 30.07 16.23 -29.26
N ILE A 797 30.19 15.15 -30.02
CA ILE A 797 29.32 13.97 -29.91
C ILE A 797 30.01 12.95 -29.01
N LYS A 798 29.34 12.57 -27.91
CA LYS A 798 29.79 11.54 -26.96
C LYS A 798 28.82 10.37 -26.91
N GLU A 799 29.25 9.29 -26.25
CA GLU A 799 28.37 8.18 -25.88
C GLU A 799 28.40 7.95 -24.36
N ASP A 800 27.24 7.60 -23.81
CA ASP A 800 27.09 7.15 -22.41
C ASP A 800 27.99 5.94 -22.17
N ASP A 801 28.62 5.85 -20.99
CA ASP A 801 29.48 4.74 -20.57
C ASP A 801 28.70 3.42 -20.61
N ASP A 802 27.46 3.40 -20.09
CA ASP A 802 26.52 2.30 -20.27
C ASP A 802 25.81 2.39 -21.63
N THR A 803 26.21 1.55 -22.58
CA THR A 803 25.61 1.52 -23.91
C THR A 803 24.27 0.79 -23.97
N ARG A 804 23.81 0.18 -22.86
CA ARG A 804 22.53 -0.54 -22.75
C ARG A 804 22.30 -1.55 -23.89
N GLY A 805 23.38 -2.24 -24.28
CA GLY A 805 23.36 -3.25 -25.35
C GLY A 805 23.58 -2.73 -26.77
N ARG A 806 23.66 -1.41 -26.99
CA ARG A 806 24.03 -0.83 -28.30
C ARG A 806 25.55 -0.93 -28.51
N PRO A 807 26.04 -1.28 -29.73
CA PRO A 807 27.48 -1.25 -30.03
C PRO A 807 28.08 0.15 -29.87
N ARG A 808 29.25 0.26 -29.22
CA ARG A 808 29.99 1.53 -29.07
C ARG A 808 30.28 2.16 -30.43
N GLY A 809 30.08 3.46 -30.54
CA GLY A 809 30.20 4.26 -31.76
C GLY A 809 28.92 4.34 -32.61
N SER A 810 27.95 3.44 -32.39
CA SER A 810 26.70 3.41 -33.17
C SER A 810 25.81 4.63 -32.92
N ALA A 811 25.65 5.05 -31.65
CA ALA A 811 24.82 6.19 -31.31
C ALA A 811 25.43 7.49 -31.86
N ALA A 812 26.75 7.65 -31.70
CA ALA A 812 27.48 8.80 -32.25
C ALA A 812 27.37 8.88 -33.79
N ALA A 813 27.43 7.74 -34.49
CA ALA A 813 27.26 7.68 -35.94
C ALA A 813 25.85 8.09 -36.39
N LEU A 814 24.81 7.68 -35.66
CA LEU A 814 23.42 8.06 -35.94
C LEU A 814 23.16 9.55 -35.68
N ILE A 815 23.69 10.11 -34.60
CA ILE A 815 23.66 11.56 -34.33
C ILE A 815 24.38 12.31 -35.46
N THR A 816 25.57 11.85 -35.87
CA THR A 816 26.33 12.44 -36.99
C THR A 816 25.53 12.43 -38.29
N LYS A 817 24.82 11.33 -38.58
CA LYS A 817 23.91 11.24 -39.72
C LYS A 817 22.79 12.27 -39.65
N GLY A 818 22.21 12.51 -38.47
CA GLY A 818 21.21 13.56 -38.26
C GLY A 818 21.75 14.97 -38.53
N ILE A 819 22.95 15.28 -38.02
CA ILE A 819 23.61 16.57 -38.22
C ILE A 819 23.83 16.84 -39.71
N THR A 820 24.44 15.88 -40.41
CA THR A 820 24.79 16.03 -41.83
C THR A 820 23.58 16.13 -42.76
N GLN A 821 22.43 15.57 -42.38
CA GLN A 821 21.17 15.71 -43.14
C GLN A 821 20.63 17.14 -43.17
N VAL A 822 20.82 17.91 -42.10
CA VAL A 822 20.25 19.27 -41.97
C VAL A 822 21.30 20.34 -42.27
N LYS A 823 22.54 20.14 -41.82
CA LYS A 823 23.61 21.14 -41.94
C LYS A 823 24.93 20.43 -42.26
N PRO A 824 25.19 20.07 -43.54
CA PRO A 824 26.40 19.36 -43.95
C PRO A 824 27.71 20.06 -43.55
N ASN A 825 27.69 21.39 -43.50
CA ASN A 825 28.84 22.22 -43.13
C ASN A 825 28.88 22.59 -41.63
N CYS A 826 28.08 21.92 -40.78
CA CYS A 826 28.13 22.13 -39.34
C CYS A 826 29.48 21.68 -38.79
N ARG A 827 30.08 22.46 -37.87
CA ARG A 827 31.30 22.04 -37.18
C ARG A 827 30.94 21.02 -36.11
N PHE A 828 31.37 19.77 -36.28
CA PHE A 828 31.20 18.73 -35.27
C PHE A 828 32.43 17.82 -35.18
N GLU A 829 32.62 17.17 -34.03
CA GLU A 829 33.60 16.10 -33.83
C GLU A 829 33.05 15.01 -32.91
N SER A 830 33.53 13.77 -33.05
CA SER A 830 33.11 12.64 -32.21
C SER A 830 34.21 12.29 -31.22
N ILE A 831 33.92 12.49 -29.93
CA ILE A 831 34.78 12.09 -28.81
C ILE A 831 33.93 11.20 -27.92
N LEU A 832 34.08 9.88 -28.11
CA LEU A 832 33.16 8.92 -27.48
C LEU A 832 33.25 8.92 -25.95
N ASP A 833 34.42 9.17 -25.37
CA ASP A 833 34.59 9.28 -23.92
C ASP A 833 33.98 10.58 -23.39
N GLU A 834 33.01 10.47 -22.47
CA GLU A 834 32.29 11.62 -21.92
C GLU A 834 33.22 12.62 -21.23
N THR A 835 34.23 12.14 -20.50
CA THR A 835 35.15 13.01 -19.76
C THR A 835 36.00 13.85 -20.72
N GLN A 836 36.54 13.22 -21.76
CA GLN A 836 37.31 13.91 -22.80
C GLN A 836 36.44 14.89 -23.58
N ALA A 837 35.20 14.51 -23.92
CA ALA A 837 34.26 15.37 -24.63
C ALA A 837 33.89 16.62 -23.82
N ILE A 838 33.62 16.46 -22.52
CA ILE A 838 33.32 17.58 -21.61
C ILE A 838 34.55 18.49 -21.48
N ASN A 839 35.73 17.92 -21.25
CA ASN A 839 36.96 18.72 -21.14
C ASN A 839 37.24 19.49 -22.43
N LYS A 840 37.08 18.86 -23.60
CA LYS A 840 37.22 19.51 -24.89
C LYS A 840 36.28 20.71 -25.04
N GLY A 841 35.00 20.55 -24.68
CA GLY A 841 34.01 21.63 -24.74
C GLY A 841 34.36 22.79 -23.83
N LEU A 842 34.81 22.51 -22.60
CA LEU A 842 35.16 23.53 -21.61
C LEU A 842 36.51 24.23 -21.92
N ASP A 843 37.50 23.50 -22.44
CA ASP A 843 38.86 24.03 -22.65
C ASP A 843 38.99 24.82 -23.96
N THR A 844 38.06 24.63 -24.90
CA THR A 844 38.08 25.31 -26.21
C THR A 844 37.04 26.42 -26.33
N ALA A 845 36.27 26.66 -25.26
CA ALA A 845 35.21 27.66 -25.20
C ALA A 845 35.76 29.09 -25.35
N PRO A 846 35.36 29.84 -26.39
CA PRO A 846 35.72 31.25 -26.52
C PRO A 846 35.04 32.12 -25.46
N ASP A 847 35.51 33.35 -25.28
CA ASP A 847 34.86 34.31 -24.39
C ASP A 847 33.38 34.55 -24.77
N ASN A 848 32.55 34.74 -23.76
CA ASN A 848 31.08 34.86 -23.80
C ASN A 848 30.32 33.61 -24.27
N SER A 849 30.99 32.53 -24.64
CA SER A 849 30.30 31.31 -25.12
C SER A 849 29.44 30.63 -24.05
N LEU A 850 28.55 29.75 -24.51
CA LEU A 850 27.77 28.84 -23.69
C LEU A 850 28.10 27.40 -24.06
N VAL A 851 28.66 26.66 -23.10
CA VAL A 851 28.93 25.22 -23.23
C VAL A 851 27.78 24.44 -22.58
N VAL A 852 26.95 23.78 -23.38
CA VAL A 852 25.85 22.94 -22.90
C VAL A 852 26.31 21.49 -22.86
N ILE A 853 26.26 20.89 -21.68
CA ILE A 853 26.68 19.52 -21.43
C ILE A 853 25.43 18.71 -21.12
N LEU A 854 25.23 17.64 -21.90
CA LEU A 854 24.17 16.66 -21.71
C LEU A 854 24.79 15.35 -21.22
N PRO A 855 25.07 15.23 -19.91
CA PRO A 855 25.86 14.13 -19.38
C PRO A 855 25.00 12.91 -19.07
N GLU A 856 25.62 11.73 -19.11
CA GLU A 856 25.13 10.55 -18.41
C GLU A 856 25.33 10.74 -16.90
N SER A 857 26.53 11.17 -16.49
CA SER A 857 26.87 11.40 -15.08
C SER A 857 26.89 12.88 -14.75
N VAL A 858 25.77 13.36 -14.19
CA VAL A 858 25.62 14.75 -13.71
C VAL A 858 26.71 15.12 -12.71
N ASN A 859 27.01 14.24 -11.76
CA ASN A 859 28.05 14.48 -10.73
C ASN A 859 29.45 14.63 -11.34
N ARG A 860 29.79 13.82 -12.36
CA ARG A 860 31.05 13.93 -13.09
C ARG A 860 31.15 15.27 -13.81
N ALA A 861 30.12 15.65 -14.56
CA ALA A 861 30.10 16.92 -15.29
C ALA A 861 30.27 18.12 -14.34
N ILE A 862 29.53 18.15 -13.24
CA ILE A 862 29.63 19.21 -12.23
C ILE A 862 31.03 19.27 -11.61
N LYS A 863 31.64 18.12 -11.30
CA LYS A 863 33.01 18.06 -10.76
C LYS A 863 34.03 18.65 -11.74
N LEU A 864 33.92 18.35 -13.03
CA LEU A 864 34.80 18.89 -14.07
C LEU A 864 34.64 20.40 -14.26
N ILE A 865 33.41 20.92 -14.16
CA ILE A 865 33.14 22.37 -14.22
C ILE A 865 33.72 23.08 -13.00
N ARG A 866 33.46 22.55 -11.78
CA ARG A 866 33.95 23.15 -10.53
C ARG A 866 35.48 23.22 -10.46
N ALA A 867 36.18 22.25 -11.04
CA ALA A 867 37.63 22.26 -11.12
C ALA A 867 38.22 23.45 -11.90
N ARG A 868 37.41 24.15 -12.71
CA ARG A 868 37.81 25.32 -13.50
C ARG A 868 37.53 26.67 -12.82
N GLY A 869 37.06 26.65 -11.56
CA GLY A 869 36.80 27.85 -10.77
C GLY A 869 35.49 28.54 -11.16
N VAL A 870 34.38 28.12 -10.56
CA VAL A 870 33.08 28.78 -10.74
C VAL A 870 33.09 30.11 -9.98
N VAL A 871 32.72 31.18 -10.68
CA VAL A 871 32.54 32.51 -10.10
C VAL A 871 31.16 32.54 -9.44
N ASN A 872 31.12 32.74 -8.12
CA ASN A 872 29.85 32.97 -7.42
C ASN A 872 29.35 34.37 -7.76
N GLU A 873 28.24 34.49 -8.47
CA GLU A 873 27.48 35.73 -8.51
C GLU A 873 26.77 35.90 -7.16
N GLU A 874 27.40 36.63 -6.24
CA GLU A 874 26.65 37.35 -5.23
C GLU A 874 25.79 38.39 -5.95
N ILE A 875 24.53 38.05 -6.23
CA ILE A 875 23.51 39.04 -6.54
C ILE A 875 23.44 39.95 -5.29
N GLN A 876 23.95 41.17 -5.41
CA GLN A 876 23.73 42.23 -4.43
C GLN A 876 22.23 42.43 -4.24
N ALA A 877 21.67 41.77 -3.23
CA ALA A 877 20.44 42.24 -2.63
C ALA A 877 20.78 43.58 -1.98
N GLN A 878 20.18 44.67 -2.48
CA GLN A 878 20.22 45.95 -1.79
C GLN A 878 19.71 45.74 -0.37
N ASN A 879 20.60 45.85 0.60
CA ASN A 879 20.29 45.90 2.02
C ASN A 879 19.34 47.07 2.30
N PRO A 880 18.14 46.86 2.91
CA PRO A 880 17.47 47.93 3.61
C PRO A 880 18.03 47.97 5.03
N SER A 881 19.25 48.49 5.20
CA SER A 881 19.81 48.72 6.55
C SER A 881 20.72 49.93 6.58
N THR A 882 20.15 51.11 6.39
CA THR A 882 20.70 52.37 6.92
C THR A 882 19.56 53.31 7.27
N ALA A 883 19.03 53.18 8.49
CA ALA A 883 18.46 54.29 9.27
C ALA A 883 17.95 53.80 10.63
N ILE A 884 18.85 53.50 11.58
CA ILE A 884 18.67 53.87 12.99
C ILE A 884 20.07 54.11 13.56
N ALA A 885 20.47 55.37 13.66
CA ALA A 885 21.65 55.80 14.38
C ALA A 885 21.31 55.90 15.88
N ASP A 886 22.14 55.25 16.69
CA ASP A 886 22.55 55.58 18.05
C ASP A 886 21.64 56.48 18.91
N SER A 887 21.03 55.88 19.93
CA SER A 887 21.27 56.33 21.29
C SER A 887 20.97 55.18 22.26
N GLN A 888 22.00 54.68 22.95
CA GLN A 888 21.86 54.30 24.35
C GLN A 888 23.23 54.12 25.01
N ASN A 889 23.48 55.04 25.94
CA ASN A 889 24.49 54.95 26.98
C ASN A 889 24.29 53.69 27.82
N GLY A 890 25.38 53.25 28.45
CA GLY A 890 25.50 51.94 29.04
C GLY A 890 24.64 51.68 30.27
N THR A 891 24.50 50.40 30.59
CA THR A 891 24.68 49.84 31.94
C THR A 891 24.70 48.32 31.82
N THR A 892 25.78 47.69 32.27
CA THR A 892 25.81 46.31 32.81
C THR A 892 24.95 46.27 34.10
N PRO A 893 24.36 45.12 34.52
CA PRO A 893 25.14 43.92 34.89
C PRO A 893 24.47 42.52 34.79
N SER A 894 25.35 41.52 34.97
CA SER A 894 25.20 40.24 35.69
C SER A 894 24.27 39.12 35.16
N SER A 895 24.94 38.04 34.74
CA SER A 895 24.77 36.62 35.14
C SER A 895 23.38 36.13 35.58
N VAL A 896 22.91 35.02 34.99
CA VAL A 896 22.65 33.74 35.68
C VAL A 896 22.62 32.60 34.65
N VAL A 897 23.44 31.59 34.92
CA VAL A 897 23.44 30.24 34.35
C VAL A 897 22.18 29.50 34.81
N ASN A 898 21.48 28.80 33.94
CA ASN A 898 20.75 27.62 34.39
C ASN A 898 20.63 26.55 33.32
N THR A 899 20.92 25.35 33.77
CA THR A 899 21.00 24.08 33.07
C THR A 899 19.82 23.21 33.52
N PHE A 900 19.38 22.30 32.64
CA PHE A 900 18.47 21.16 32.85
C PHE A 900 16.96 21.44 33.02
N LEU A 901 16.14 20.98 32.06
CA LEU A 901 15.53 19.64 32.02
C LEU A 901 14.98 19.35 30.61
#